data_AF-A0A542E1B0-F1
#
_entry.id   AF-A0A542E1B0-F1
#
_cell.length_a   1.000
_cell.length_b   1.000
_cell.length_c   1.000
_cell.angle_alpha   90.00
_cell.angle_beta   90.00
_cell.angle_gamma   90.00
#
_symmetry.space_group_name_H-M   'P 1'
#
loop_
_entity.id
_entity.type
_entity.pdbx_description
1 polymer ?
#
loop_
_entity_poly.entity_id
_entity_poly.type
_entity_poly.pdbx_seq_one_letter_code
_entity_poly.pdbx_strand_id
1 'polypeptide(L)'
;MSALPTRRSVLAGAAGTLTAAGLVTAPSSASASPTAAAPAGGRRLTNLAHLRWLLDDVPLAVSSTHTTIDIAQRPTGRAPWTYANATSDGGFDRVGGGSLDPATGHWSQGAYNADDIARAAVVFARAARAGVDGQSADDALELLRTLTWLQDVDGPHAGDVVLWLQPDGELNLTPTPPDSPNPSDSAESYWLARTVWAIGEGYALFVGRDVRVARFLKRRMSLCLDALERASLSRYGTWLVADDVRVPGWLVTGGADATAEACLGLAAYLEADPYATRVRRALTRYTKGVAAMRSGATGTWPYGAVLPTVTSQSFWHAWGGEAPAALGAAARVLGDATARAALLSDAGTFTPQVLTSGGPHNAWAPLPAEAQIAYGAEGRVAGLLAAADLTGSRGFLTLAGLAGGWFFGANTSGRPVYDPATGVTNDGVETDGRVNVNSGAESTIHGQLAMLALDAHPVAAALAASVTGYAFHGLTVVEAESGTLAGGAAVVTPPSAWTGAANWSGGAYVDVPAGGTVGVTLPGPVGDDQWLLQPVVDRRPGDLGRSRYWAVDAAGRRTLVGTLPNGGLRRTGVVPADGLLRPFPLPRPLPAGTVSVLVDTTGDLRLDALVLLPVVSTVTYARGSGTPAVLYANATTDPASCGAVAPGSGWTWTAGGVRRGAVAGVPGGTVTVTAGGFAVTT
;
A
#
# COMPACT_ATOMS: atom_id res chain seq x y z
N MET A 1 -24.66 -12.17 -26.14
CA MET A 1 -24.21 -13.30 -25.31
C MET A 1 -22.97 -13.88 -25.95
N SER A 2 -21.80 -13.33 -25.59
CA SER A 2 -20.49 -13.84 -25.98
C SER A 2 -19.68 -13.97 -24.71
N ALA A 3 -19.07 -15.13 -24.52
CA ALA A 3 -18.45 -15.60 -23.29
C ALA A 3 -17.34 -14.66 -22.80
N LEU A 4 -17.41 -14.29 -21.52
CA LEU A 4 -16.35 -13.61 -20.77
C LEU A 4 -15.23 -14.64 -20.51
N PRO A 5 -13.96 -14.37 -20.90
CA PRO A 5 -12.86 -15.27 -20.61
C PRO A 5 -12.56 -15.28 -19.10
N THR A 6 -12.44 -16.48 -18.54
CA THR A 6 -12.13 -16.76 -17.14
C THR A 6 -10.70 -16.33 -16.80
N ARG A 7 -10.56 -15.28 -15.99
CA ARG A 7 -9.29 -14.76 -15.46
C ARG A 7 -8.79 -15.65 -14.31
N ARG A 8 -7.90 -16.59 -14.61
CA ARG A 8 -6.91 -17.12 -13.65
C ARG A 8 -5.62 -16.33 -13.85
N SER A 9 -4.91 -16.04 -12.76
CA SER A 9 -3.57 -15.43 -12.71
C SER A 9 -3.51 -13.89 -12.69
N VAL A 10 -3.89 -13.27 -11.56
CA VAL A 10 -3.51 -11.87 -11.22
C VAL A 10 -2.55 -11.84 -10.01
N LEU A 11 -2.15 -12.99 -9.45
CA LEU A 11 -1.34 -13.05 -8.21
C LEU A 11 -0.13 -14.01 -8.27
N ALA A 12 0.34 -14.37 -9.47
CA ALA A 12 1.47 -15.30 -9.64
C ALA A 12 2.77 -14.65 -10.12
N GLY A 13 2.95 -13.35 -9.86
CA GLY A 13 4.17 -12.62 -10.21
C GLY A 13 4.98 -12.19 -8.99
N ALA A 14 5.20 -13.07 -8.00
CA ALA A 14 6.25 -12.96 -6.95
C ALA A 14 6.21 -14.09 -5.88
N ALA A 15 5.56 -15.23 -6.12
CA ALA A 15 5.63 -16.37 -5.19
C ALA A 15 6.70 -17.38 -5.65
N GLY A 16 7.97 -17.08 -5.35
CA GLY A 16 9.05 -18.04 -5.50
C GLY A 16 8.88 -19.20 -4.51
N THR A 17 8.77 -20.42 -5.02
CA THR A 17 8.86 -21.66 -4.24
C THR A 17 10.21 -21.75 -3.52
N LEU A 18 10.21 -21.56 -2.20
CA LEU A 18 11.34 -21.91 -1.33
C LEU A 18 11.22 -23.39 -0.97
N THR A 19 12.06 -24.22 -1.58
CA THR A 19 12.25 -25.61 -1.17
C THR A 19 13.06 -25.66 0.12
N ALA A 20 12.47 -26.27 1.15
CA ALA A 20 13.11 -26.54 2.42
C ALA A 20 14.22 -27.59 2.27
N ALA A 21 15.41 -27.33 2.84
CA ALA A 21 16.34 -28.37 3.25
C ALA A 21 17.32 -27.87 4.33
N GLY A 22 17.35 -28.58 5.46
CA GLY A 22 18.57 -28.80 6.27
C GLY A 22 18.79 -27.88 7.48
N LEU A 23 18.27 -28.30 8.64
CA LEU A 23 18.75 -27.87 9.95
C LEU A 23 20.24 -28.22 10.14
N VAL A 24 21.06 -27.22 10.48
CA VAL A 24 22.27 -27.42 11.30
C VAL A 24 22.33 -26.29 12.33
N THR A 25 22.29 -26.68 13.60
CA THR A 25 22.47 -25.83 14.76
C THR A 25 23.96 -25.56 15.01
N ALA A 26 24.35 -24.29 15.21
CA ALA A 26 25.57 -23.91 15.92
C ALA A 26 25.53 -22.42 16.34
N PRO A 27 26.25 -22.03 17.41
CA PRO A 27 25.80 -20.98 18.32
C PRO A 27 26.30 -19.57 17.99
N SER A 28 25.59 -18.64 18.61
CA SER A 28 25.80 -17.20 18.69
C SER A 28 27.24 -16.79 19.04
N SER A 29 27.78 -15.85 18.27
CA SER A 29 28.86 -14.98 18.71
C SER A 29 28.50 -13.55 18.32
N ALA A 30 28.19 -12.75 19.34
CA ALA A 30 27.96 -11.32 19.24
C ALA A 30 29.20 -10.64 18.64
N SER A 31 29.00 -9.91 17.55
CA SER A 31 29.96 -8.91 17.07
C SER A 31 29.27 -7.55 17.10
N ALA A 32 29.96 -6.60 17.72
CA ALA A 32 29.44 -5.28 18.06
C ALA A 32 29.10 -4.46 16.81
N SER A 33 27.86 -3.97 16.74
CA SER A 33 27.42 -2.98 15.76
C SER A 33 28.11 -1.64 16.05
N PRO A 34 28.71 -0.96 15.05
CA PRO A 34 29.09 0.43 15.22
C PRO A 34 27.80 1.26 15.28
N THR A 35 27.63 1.97 16.40
CA THR A 35 26.59 2.97 16.60
C THR A 35 26.70 4.07 15.55
N ALA A 36 25.77 4.09 14.60
CA ALA A 36 25.61 5.22 13.69
C ALA A 36 25.12 6.42 14.51
N ALA A 37 26.01 7.37 14.76
CA ALA A 37 25.70 8.63 15.39
C ALA A 37 24.77 9.46 14.48
N ALA A 38 23.70 10.02 15.07
CA ALA A 38 22.79 10.93 14.39
C ALA A 38 23.53 12.18 13.89
N PRO A 39 23.35 12.61 12.62
CA PRO A 39 23.97 13.85 12.15
C PRO A 39 23.21 15.06 12.70
N ALA A 40 23.92 15.90 13.46
CA ALA A 40 23.50 17.24 13.82
C ALA A 40 23.87 18.23 12.70
N GLY A 41 22.87 18.95 12.17
CA GLY A 41 22.97 19.89 11.05
C GLY A 41 22.11 19.41 9.87
N GLY A 42 21.05 20.16 9.54
CA GLY A 42 19.96 19.75 8.64
C GLY A 42 20.43 19.34 7.24
N ARG A 43 20.82 18.07 7.10
CA ARG A 43 21.19 17.44 5.85
C ARG A 43 19.92 16.95 5.17
N ARG A 44 19.77 17.30 3.90
CA ARG A 44 18.72 16.79 3.01
C ARG A 44 18.63 15.26 3.13
N LEU A 45 17.42 14.72 3.24
CA LEU A 45 17.21 13.27 3.29
C LEU A 45 17.40 12.64 1.90
N THR A 46 16.92 13.30 0.84
CA THR A 46 17.08 12.80 -0.53
C THR A 46 18.55 12.64 -0.91
N ASN A 47 18.87 11.48 -1.45
CA ASN A 47 20.17 11.17 -2.03
C ASN A 47 19.98 10.26 -3.24
N LEU A 48 20.18 10.81 -4.44
CA LEU A 48 19.88 10.12 -5.71
C LEU A 48 21.01 9.21 -6.20
N ALA A 49 22.10 9.04 -5.43
CA ALA A 49 23.28 8.32 -5.89
C ALA A 49 22.99 6.86 -6.25
N HIS A 50 22.30 6.12 -5.38
CA HIS A 50 21.93 4.72 -5.66
C HIS A 50 20.96 4.60 -6.85
N LEU A 51 19.95 5.48 -6.95
CA LEU A 51 19.03 5.47 -8.10
C LEU A 51 19.77 5.74 -9.42
N ARG A 52 20.75 6.67 -9.43
CA ARG A 52 21.61 6.90 -10.59
C ARG A 52 22.53 5.72 -10.86
N TRP A 53 23.01 5.04 -9.82
CA TRP A 53 23.75 3.79 -9.97
C TRP A 53 22.87 2.65 -10.50
N LEU A 54 21.55 2.69 -10.39
CA LEU A 54 20.70 1.72 -11.08
C LEU A 54 20.52 2.04 -12.56
N LEU A 55 20.76 3.29 -12.99
CA LEU A 55 20.60 3.68 -14.39
C LEU A 55 21.69 3.09 -15.27
N ASP A 56 21.28 2.64 -16.45
CA ASP A 56 22.17 2.24 -17.52
C ASP A 56 21.71 2.84 -18.85
N ASP A 57 22.65 2.90 -19.80
CA ASP A 57 22.37 3.36 -21.15
C ASP A 57 21.77 2.20 -21.97
N VAL A 58 20.67 2.46 -22.68
CA VAL A 58 19.94 1.44 -23.45
C VAL A 58 19.79 1.88 -24.91
N PRO A 59 20.16 1.04 -25.90
CA PRO A 59 19.92 1.33 -27.31
C PRO A 59 18.43 1.45 -27.62
N LEU A 60 18.06 2.47 -28.40
CA LEU A 60 16.69 2.71 -28.84
C LEU A 60 16.61 2.58 -30.36
N ALA A 61 16.11 1.46 -30.85
CA ALA A 61 15.96 1.21 -32.29
C ALA A 61 14.84 2.08 -32.88
N VAL A 62 15.12 2.79 -33.97
CA VAL A 62 14.09 3.55 -34.69
C VAL A 62 13.17 2.59 -35.42
N SER A 63 11.86 2.68 -35.16
CA SER A 63 10.83 2.00 -35.95
C SER A 63 9.64 2.92 -36.22
N SER A 64 8.70 2.46 -37.03
CA SER A 64 7.42 3.17 -37.25
C SER A 64 6.53 3.18 -36.02
N THR A 65 6.66 2.18 -35.14
CA THR A 65 5.79 1.99 -33.96
C THR A 65 6.41 2.53 -32.68
N HIS A 66 7.74 2.43 -32.54
CA HIS A 66 8.50 2.87 -31.37
C HIS A 66 9.46 4.00 -31.74
N THR A 67 9.21 5.19 -31.19
CA THR A 67 10.03 6.37 -31.44
C THR A 67 9.99 7.34 -30.26
N THR A 68 10.99 8.21 -30.16
CA THR A 68 11.05 9.23 -29.11
C THR A 68 11.67 10.52 -29.62
N ILE A 69 11.67 11.56 -28.80
CA ILE A 69 12.31 12.82 -29.14
C ILE A 69 13.83 12.60 -29.35
N ASP A 70 14.36 13.18 -30.43
CA ASP A 70 15.76 13.12 -30.84
C ASP A 70 16.32 11.72 -31.14
N ILE A 71 15.48 10.72 -31.40
CA ILE A 71 15.96 9.34 -31.59
C ILE A 71 16.99 9.20 -32.73
N ALA A 72 16.87 9.99 -33.80
CA ALA A 72 17.81 9.95 -34.93
C ALA A 72 19.20 10.52 -34.58
N GLN A 73 19.25 11.50 -33.67
CA GLN A 73 20.50 12.14 -33.23
C GLN A 73 21.08 11.48 -31.97
N ARG A 74 20.22 10.87 -31.16
CA ARG A 74 20.52 10.26 -29.87
C ARG A 74 19.82 8.88 -29.80
N PRO A 75 20.34 7.83 -30.45
CA PRO A 75 19.69 6.50 -30.49
C PRO A 75 19.90 5.68 -29.20
N THR A 76 20.02 6.35 -28.06
CA THR A 76 20.24 5.77 -26.73
C THR A 76 19.41 6.56 -25.73
N GLY A 77 18.83 5.87 -24.75
CA GLY A 77 18.16 6.46 -23.59
C GLY A 77 18.70 5.85 -22.29
N ARG A 78 18.03 6.09 -21.16
CA ARG A 78 18.39 5.49 -19.87
C ARG A 78 17.25 4.69 -19.26
N ALA A 79 17.58 3.66 -18.50
CA ALA A 79 16.62 2.87 -17.74
C ALA A 79 17.23 2.36 -16.43
N PRO A 80 16.48 2.28 -15.31
CA PRO A 80 16.93 1.64 -14.09
C PRO A 80 16.84 0.12 -14.21
N TRP A 81 17.91 -0.58 -13.83
CA TRP A 81 17.87 -2.03 -13.63
C TRP A 81 16.79 -2.42 -12.63
N THR A 82 15.99 -3.44 -12.96
CA THR A 82 14.81 -3.85 -12.18
C THR A 82 15.18 -4.22 -10.74
N TYR A 83 16.22 -5.06 -10.57
CA TYR A 83 16.67 -5.55 -9.28
C TYR A 83 18.14 -5.20 -9.01
N ALA A 84 18.51 -5.22 -7.73
CA ALA A 84 19.90 -5.21 -7.31
C ALA A 84 20.10 -6.12 -6.09
N ASN A 85 20.89 -7.18 -6.27
CA ASN A 85 21.16 -8.16 -5.23
C ASN A 85 22.33 -7.71 -4.37
N ALA A 86 22.17 -7.76 -3.05
CA ALA A 86 23.26 -7.46 -2.14
C ALA A 86 24.37 -8.50 -2.24
N THR A 87 25.62 -8.05 -2.26
CA THR A 87 26.82 -8.90 -2.29
C THR A 87 27.42 -9.04 -0.88
N SER A 88 28.25 -10.07 -0.67
CA SER A 88 28.84 -10.36 0.65
C SER A 88 29.87 -9.32 1.13
N ASP A 89 30.41 -8.50 0.22
CA ASP A 89 31.32 -7.38 0.50
C ASP A 89 30.57 -6.05 0.76
N GLY A 90 29.24 -6.06 0.77
CA GLY A 90 28.41 -4.89 1.06
C GLY A 90 28.08 -4.01 -0.16
N GLY A 91 28.35 -4.50 -1.36
CA GLY A 91 27.95 -3.89 -2.63
C GLY A 91 26.64 -4.45 -3.19
N PHE A 92 26.40 -4.22 -4.49
CA PHE A 92 25.22 -4.68 -5.21
C PHE A 92 25.55 -5.12 -6.64
N ASP A 93 24.92 -6.21 -7.08
CA ASP A 93 24.89 -6.63 -8.48
C ASP A 93 23.57 -6.23 -9.13
N ARG A 94 23.62 -5.56 -10.30
CA ARG A 94 22.43 -5.23 -11.10
C ARG A 94 21.86 -6.49 -11.75
N VAL A 95 20.55 -6.71 -11.60
CA VAL A 95 19.88 -7.95 -11.98
C VAL A 95 18.57 -7.65 -12.71
N GLY A 96 18.30 -8.37 -13.80
CA GLY A 96 17.03 -8.29 -14.52
C GLY A 96 15.98 -9.24 -13.95
N GLY A 97 14.74 -9.15 -14.45
CA GLY A 97 13.64 -10.01 -14.04
C GLY A 97 13.71 -11.42 -14.62
N GLY A 98 13.51 -12.41 -13.75
CA GLY A 98 13.54 -13.83 -14.11
C GLY A 98 14.96 -14.39 -14.23
N SER A 99 15.15 -15.41 -15.07
CA SER A 99 16.45 -16.06 -15.25
C SER A 99 17.26 -15.44 -16.39
N LEU A 100 18.57 -15.28 -16.19
CA LEU A 100 19.51 -14.85 -17.22
C LEU A 100 19.83 -16.00 -18.19
N ASP A 101 19.72 -15.75 -19.49
CA ASP A 101 20.34 -16.55 -20.53
C ASP A 101 21.77 -16.01 -20.81
N PRO A 102 22.84 -16.75 -20.43
CA PRO A 102 24.20 -16.28 -20.61
C PRO A 102 24.64 -16.22 -22.08
N ALA A 103 23.94 -16.87 -23.01
CA ALA A 103 24.29 -16.86 -24.43
C ALA A 103 23.89 -15.55 -25.12
N THR A 104 22.75 -14.98 -24.71
CA THR A 104 22.18 -13.75 -25.28
C THR A 104 22.39 -12.54 -24.37
N GLY A 105 22.59 -12.76 -23.07
CA GLY A 105 22.55 -11.70 -22.07
C GLY A 105 21.13 -11.24 -21.72
N HIS A 106 20.11 -11.95 -22.21
CA HIS A 106 18.71 -11.62 -21.99
C HIS A 106 18.16 -12.22 -20.71
N TRP A 107 17.22 -11.52 -20.11
CA TRP A 107 16.50 -11.97 -18.93
C TRP A 107 15.13 -12.50 -19.32
N SER A 108 14.68 -13.60 -18.70
CA SER A 108 13.43 -14.25 -19.09
C SER A 108 12.20 -13.33 -18.98
N GLN A 109 12.25 -12.29 -18.15
CA GLN A 109 11.31 -11.17 -18.20
C GLN A 109 11.93 -9.96 -18.92
N GLY A 110 13.00 -9.38 -18.37
CA GLY A 110 13.69 -8.25 -18.99
C GLY A 110 14.62 -7.57 -17.99
N ALA A 111 15.63 -6.84 -18.46
CA ALA A 111 16.54 -6.11 -17.57
C ALA A 111 15.87 -4.86 -16.97
N TYR A 112 15.04 -4.20 -17.78
CA TYR A 112 14.35 -2.97 -17.44
C TYR A 112 12.85 -3.12 -17.71
N ASN A 113 12.05 -2.32 -17.02
CA ASN A 113 10.61 -2.30 -17.22
C ASN A 113 10.04 -0.87 -17.23
N ALA A 114 8.94 -0.69 -17.96
CA ALA A 114 8.23 0.58 -18.07
C ALA A 114 7.74 1.13 -16.72
N ASP A 115 7.42 0.26 -15.75
CA ASP A 115 6.96 0.67 -14.42
C ASP A 115 8.04 1.44 -13.65
N ASP A 116 9.25 0.90 -13.61
CA ASP A 116 10.40 1.51 -12.92
C ASP A 116 10.94 2.71 -13.67
N ILE A 117 10.99 2.66 -15.01
CA ILE A 117 11.37 3.81 -15.83
C ILE A 117 10.41 4.98 -15.56
N ALA A 118 9.10 4.73 -15.53
CA ALA A 118 8.10 5.75 -15.28
C ALA A 118 8.24 6.37 -13.88
N ARG A 119 8.31 5.55 -12.83
CA ARG A 119 8.40 6.05 -11.46
C ARG A 119 9.76 6.72 -11.17
N ALA A 120 10.86 6.23 -11.75
CA ALA A 120 12.16 6.90 -11.68
C ALA A 120 12.13 8.28 -12.37
N ALA A 121 11.48 8.39 -13.54
CA ALA A 121 11.30 9.68 -14.20
C ALA A 121 10.56 10.69 -13.31
N VAL A 122 9.56 10.23 -12.53
CA VAL A 122 8.86 11.05 -11.53
C VAL A 122 9.81 11.49 -10.42
N VAL A 123 10.64 10.60 -9.86
CA VAL A 123 11.64 10.95 -8.83
C VAL A 123 12.54 12.08 -9.33
N PHE A 124 13.15 11.92 -10.51
CA PHE A 124 14.04 12.93 -11.06
C PHE A 124 13.33 14.22 -11.45
N ALA A 125 12.08 14.15 -11.94
CA ALA A 125 11.29 15.36 -12.22
C ALA A 125 10.97 16.15 -10.95
N ARG A 126 10.60 15.46 -9.86
CA ARG A 126 10.37 16.07 -8.54
C ARG A 126 11.67 16.63 -7.96
N ALA A 127 12.78 15.89 -8.05
CA ALA A 127 14.09 16.36 -7.61
C ALA A 127 14.55 17.62 -8.35
N ALA A 128 14.36 17.68 -9.67
CA ALA A 128 14.66 18.85 -10.49
C ALA A 128 13.80 20.07 -10.12
N ARG A 129 12.51 19.86 -9.77
CA ARG A 129 11.64 20.93 -9.26
C ARG A 129 12.03 21.39 -7.86
N ALA A 130 12.49 20.49 -7.01
CA ALA A 130 12.94 20.76 -5.65
C ALA A 130 14.37 21.34 -5.57
N GLY A 131 15.06 21.46 -6.72
CA GLY A 131 16.42 21.98 -6.80
C GLY A 131 17.43 21.10 -6.04
N VAL A 132 17.26 19.77 -6.10
CA VAL A 132 18.18 18.82 -5.45
C VAL A 132 19.58 18.91 -6.06
N ASP A 133 19.67 18.88 -7.39
CA ASP A 133 20.90 19.08 -8.16
C ASP A 133 20.60 19.55 -9.60
N GLY A 134 21.65 19.85 -10.37
CA GLY A 134 21.54 20.30 -11.77
C GLY A 134 21.30 19.19 -12.80
N GLN A 135 21.54 17.93 -12.45
CA GLN A 135 21.51 16.78 -13.38
C GLN A 135 20.11 16.15 -13.47
N SER A 136 19.28 16.31 -12.44
CA SER A 136 17.97 15.65 -12.33
C SER A 136 17.02 15.94 -13.49
N ALA A 137 17.08 17.13 -14.10
CA ALA A 137 16.23 17.44 -15.26
C ALA A 137 16.62 16.61 -16.50
N ASP A 138 17.92 16.39 -16.71
CA ASP A 138 18.44 15.58 -17.80
C ASP A 138 18.15 14.10 -17.56
N ASP A 139 18.34 13.62 -16.33
CA ASP A 139 17.99 12.23 -15.96
C ASP A 139 16.49 11.96 -16.19
N ALA A 140 15.61 12.90 -15.81
CA ALA A 140 14.18 12.80 -16.08
C ALA A 140 13.89 12.77 -17.59
N LEU A 141 14.58 13.59 -18.40
CA LEU A 141 14.40 13.59 -19.85
C LEU A 141 14.83 12.26 -20.47
N GLU A 142 15.99 11.72 -20.09
CA GLU A 142 16.49 10.45 -20.66
C GLU A 142 15.59 9.25 -20.30
N LEU A 143 15.03 9.22 -19.09
CA LEU A 143 14.03 8.21 -18.71
C LEU A 143 12.71 8.39 -19.48
N LEU A 144 12.22 9.63 -19.64
CA LEU A 144 11.04 9.92 -20.46
C LEU A 144 11.27 9.55 -21.93
N ARG A 145 12.50 9.67 -22.44
CA ARG A 145 12.85 9.26 -23.80
C ARG A 145 12.68 7.76 -23.97
N THR A 146 13.24 6.96 -23.07
CA THR A 146 13.07 5.49 -23.06
C THR A 146 11.60 5.10 -22.87
N LEU A 147 10.90 5.71 -21.90
CA LEU A 147 9.50 5.39 -21.61
C LEU A 147 8.57 5.66 -22.80
N THR A 148 8.76 6.81 -23.46
CA THR A 148 7.94 7.17 -24.64
C THR A 148 8.36 6.45 -25.91
N TRP A 149 9.51 5.78 -25.92
CA TRP A 149 9.89 4.82 -26.95
C TRP A 149 9.15 3.48 -26.76
N LEU A 150 8.96 3.04 -25.51
CA LEU A 150 8.13 1.87 -25.17
C LEU A 150 6.63 2.07 -25.44
N GLN A 151 6.18 3.31 -25.68
CA GLN A 151 4.81 3.63 -26.07
C GLN A 151 4.60 3.44 -27.58
N ASP A 152 3.57 2.68 -27.95
CA ASP A 152 3.15 2.52 -29.34
C ASP A 152 2.61 3.85 -29.88
N VAL A 153 3.13 4.31 -31.02
CA VAL A 153 2.77 5.63 -31.59
C VAL A 153 1.78 5.57 -32.74
N ASP A 154 1.56 4.37 -33.28
CA ASP A 154 0.68 4.07 -34.41
C ASP A 154 0.14 2.64 -34.28
N GLY A 155 -0.83 2.28 -35.12
CA GLY A 155 -1.47 0.97 -35.12
C GLY A 155 -2.59 0.80 -34.09
N PRO A 156 -3.14 -0.42 -33.95
CA PRO A 156 -4.32 -0.68 -33.11
C PRO A 156 -4.07 -0.45 -31.61
N HIS A 157 -2.81 -0.48 -31.19
CA HIS A 157 -2.37 -0.29 -29.81
C HIS A 157 -1.80 1.12 -29.53
N ALA A 158 -1.96 2.07 -30.46
CA ALA A 158 -1.38 3.42 -30.31
C ALA A 158 -1.76 4.08 -28.96
N GLY A 159 -0.74 4.35 -28.14
CA GLY A 159 -0.85 4.94 -26.81
C GLY A 159 -0.67 3.96 -25.65
N ASP A 160 -0.87 2.67 -25.90
CA ASP A 160 -0.50 1.60 -24.98
C ASP A 160 1.04 1.43 -24.96
N VAL A 161 1.55 0.67 -24.01
CA VAL A 161 2.99 0.65 -23.67
C VAL A 161 3.46 -0.79 -23.53
N VAL A 162 4.69 -1.09 -23.97
CA VAL A 162 5.34 -2.39 -23.77
C VAL A 162 6.08 -2.38 -22.43
N LEU A 163 5.98 -3.49 -21.67
CA LEU A 163 6.55 -3.55 -20.33
C LEU A 163 8.07 -3.75 -20.34
N TRP A 164 8.58 -4.79 -21.00
CA TRP A 164 9.94 -5.29 -20.77
C TRP A 164 10.94 -4.95 -21.88
N LEU A 165 12.15 -4.58 -21.45
CA LEU A 165 13.27 -4.19 -22.30
C LEU A 165 14.54 -4.94 -21.87
N GLN A 166 15.28 -5.46 -22.85
CA GLN A 166 16.57 -6.15 -22.65
C GLN A 166 17.75 -5.16 -22.66
N PRO A 167 18.94 -5.58 -22.16
CA PRO A 167 20.14 -4.72 -22.14
C PRO A 167 20.55 -4.16 -23.50
N ASP A 168 20.32 -4.90 -24.58
CA ASP A 168 20.67 -4.53 -25.95
C ASP A 168 19.59 -3.69 -26.67
N GLY A 169 18.47 -3.41 -25.99
CA GLY A 169 17.36 -2.64 -26.53
C GLY A 169 16.26 -3.49 -27.19
N GLU A 170 16.36 -4.83 -27.18
CA GLU A 170 15.28 -5.69 -27.67
C GLU A 170 14.09 -5.70 -26.70
N LEU A 171 12.86 -5.68 -27.24
CA LEU A 171 11.63 -5.80 -26.46
C LEU A 171 11.35 -7.26 -26.13
N ASN A 172 11.06 -7.56 -24.86
CA ASN A 172 10.54 -8.88 -24.50
C ASN A 172 9.01 -8.84 -24.43
N LEU A 173 8.39 -9.31 -25.50
CA LEU A 173 6.93 -9.30 -25.63
C LEU A 173 6.28 -10.48 -24.89
N THR A 174 7.00 -11.60 -24.70
CA THR A 174 6.46 -12.81 -24.08
C THR A 174 7.33 -13.23 -22.89
N PRO A 175 7.29 -12.50 -21.77
CA PRO A 175 8.12 -12.81 -20.63
C PRO A 175 7.75 -14.16 -20.01
N THR A 176 8.71 -14.75 -19.31
CA THR A 176 8.55 -15.99 -18.56
C THR A 176 8.90 -15.76 -17.08
N PRO A 177 7.95 -16.00 -16.15
CA PRO A 177 6.56 -16.39 -16.39
C PRO A 177 5.76 -15.27 -17.10
N PRO A 178 4.66 -15.61 -17.83
CA PRO A 178 3.86 -14.60 -18.52
C PRO A 178 3.13 -13.70 -17.52
N ASP A 179 3.18 -12.38 -17.77
CA ASP A 179 2.42 -11.41 -16.98
C ASP A 179 0.95 -11.35 -17.43
N SER A 180 0.08 -10.82 -16.56
CA SER A 180 -1.35 -10.59 -16.86
C SER A 180 -1.74 -9.14 -16.57
N PRO A 181 -2.18 -8.36 -17.57
CA PRO A 181 -2.34 -8.72 -18.99
C PRO A 181 -0.99 -9.04 -19.66
N ASN A 182 -1.03 -9.75 -20.79
CA ASN A 182 0.18 -10.11 -21.53
C ASN A 182 0.91 -8.83 -21.99
N PRO A 183 2.21 -8.66 -21.67
CA PRO A 183 2.98 -7.48 -22.06
C PRO A 183 3.14 -7.27 -23.56
N SER A 184 2.99 -8.32 -24.38
CA SER A 184 2.99 -8.20 -25.85
C SER A 184 1.77 -7.48 -26.41
N ASP A 185 0.66 -7.50 -25.68
CA ASP A 185 -0.65 -7.17 -26.25
C ASP A 185 -0.98 -5.69 -26.13
N SER A 186 -0.07 -4.88 -25.55
CA SER A 186 -0.21 -3.43 -25.39
C SER A 186 -1.66 -3.07 -25.07
N ALA A 187 -2.19 -3.69 -24.01
CA ALA A 187 -3.52 -3.42 -23.49
C ALA A 187 -3.42 -2.43 -22.32
N GLU A 188 -4.54 -1.81 -21.97
CA GLU A 188 -4.64 -0.99 -20.77
C GLU A 188 -4.11 -1.75 -19.54
N SER A 189 -3.15 -1.14 -18.84
CA SER A 189 -2.28 -1.79 -17.86
C SER A 189 -1.84 -0.83 -16.75
N TYR A 190 -1.11 -1.37 -15.75
CA TYR A 190 -0.42 -0.58 -14.73
C TYR A 190 0.66 0.32 -15.34
N TRP A 191 1.45 -0.22 -16.25
CA TRP A 191 2.54 0.54 -16.88
C TRP A 191 2.02 1.65 -17.81
N LEU A 192 0.83 1.54 -18.41
CA LEU A 192 0.15 2.66 -19.07
C LEU A 192 -0.20 3.76 -18.06
N ALA A 193 -0.77 3.40 -16.89
CA ALA A 193 -1.13 4.37 -15.86
C ALA A 193 0.10 5.11 -15.29
N ARG A 194 1.19 4.39 -15.03
CA ARG A 194 2.47 4.98 -14.61
C ARG A 194 3.11 5.81 -15.72
N THR A 195 2.94 5.45 -16.99
CA THR A 195 3.35 6.28 -18.12
C THR A 195 2.59 7.61 -18.15
N VAL A 196 1.29 7.60 -17.86
CA VAL A 196 0.50 8.85 -17.67
C VAL A 196 1.05 9.67 -16.50
N TRP A 197 1.41 9.02 -15.40
CA TRP A 197 2.05 9.67 -14.25
C TRP A 197 3.33 10.41 -14.66
N ALA A 198 4.28 9.69 -15.26
CA ALA A 198 5.57 10.22 -15.68
C ALA A 198 5.43 11.34 -16.73
N ILE A 199 4.58 11.16 -17.76
CA ILE A 199 4.35 12.19 -18.79
C ILE A 199 3.70 13.43 -18.18
N GLY A 200 2.78 13.27 -17.23
CA GLY A 200 2.12 14.38 -16.56
C GLY A 200 3.09 15.24 -15.75
N GLU A 201 3.92 14.60 -14.91
CA GLU A 201 4.95 15.31 -14.14
C GLU A 201 6.08 15.85 -15.02
N GLY A 202 6.46 15.11 -16.06
CA GLY A 202 7.42 15.56 -17.08
C GLY A 202 6.93 16.80 -17.82
N TYR A 203 5.66 16.85 -18.23
CA TYR A 203 5.08 18.04 -18.86
C TYR A 203 5.12 19.24 -17.90
N ALA A 204 4.73 19.04 -16.63
CA ALA A 204 4.80 20.08 -15.61
C ALA A 204 6.24 20.58 -15.37
N LEU A 205 7.25 19.70 -15.48
CA LEU A 205 8.65 20.09 -15.44
C LEU A 205 9.07 20.92 -16.67
N PHE A 206 8.75 20.45 -17.88
CA PHE A 206 9.31 21.01 -19.11
C PHE A 206 8.53 22.15 -19.74
N VAL A 207 7.25 22.39 -19.39
CA VAL A 207 6.42 23.44 -20.01
C VAL A 207 7.06 24.83 -19.95
N GLY A 208 7.77 25.14 -18.86
CA GLY A 208 8.52 26.39 -18.67
C GLY A 208 10.02 26.29 -18.93
N ARG A 209 10.55 25.11 -19.26
CA ARG A 209 12.00 24.85 -19.42
C ARG A 209 12.41 24.56 -20.87
N ASP A 210 11.65 23.73 -21.57
CA ASP A 210 11.88 23.37 -22.97
C ASP A 210 10.53 23.17 -23.69
N VAL A 211 10.17 24.15 -24.53
CA VAL A 211 8.91 24.16 -25.28
C VAL A 211 8.80 23.03 -26.32
N ARG A 212 9.92 22.48 -26.77
CA ARG A 212 9.98 21.38 -27.74
C ARG A 212 9.69 20.06 -27.05
N VAL A 213 10.32 19.82 -25.89
CA VAL A 213 10.03 18.66 -25.03
C VAL A 213 8.59 18.72 -24.54
N ALA A 214 8.11 19.88 -24.06
CA ALA A 214 6.73 20.03 -23.60
C ALA A 214 5.70 19.71 -24.71
N ARG A 215 5.94 20.19 -25.95
CA ARG A 215 5.10 19.85 -27.11
C ARG A 215 5.14 18.36 -27.44
N PHE A 216 6.28 17.71 -27.29
CA PHE A 216 6.41 16.27 -27.47
C PHE A 216 5.60 15.51 -26.42
N LEU A 217 5.77 15.83 -25.13
CA LEU A 217 5.03 15.19 -24.04
C LEU A 217 3.52 15.42 -24.14
N LYS A 218 3.07 16.60 -24.61
CA LYS A 218 1.66 16.86 -24.90
C LYS A 218 1.09 15.89 -25.96
N ARG A 219 1.87 15.55 -27.00
CA ARG A 219 1.45 14.54 -27.99
C ARG A 219 1.39 13.13 -27.39
N ARG A 220 2.37 12.78 -26.56
CA ARG A 220 2.43 11.48 -25.86
C ARG A 220 1.27 11.31 -24.87
N MET A 221 0.92 12.36 -24.13
CA MET A 221 -0.27 12.39 -23.27
C MET A 221 -1.56 12.18 -24.07
N SER A 222 -1.69 12.77 -25.27
CA SER A 222 -2.86 12.54 -26.12
C SER A 222 -3.01 11.06 -26.52
N LEU A 223 -1.90 10.37 -26.83
CA LEU A 223 -1.91 8.94 -27.12
C LEU A 223 -2.35 8.12 -25.90
N CYS A 224 -1.83 8.42 -24.71
CA CYS A 224 -2.29 7.76 -23.49
C CYS A 224 -3.80 7.97 -23.28
N LEU A 225 -4.30 9.19 -23.49
CA LEU A 225 -5.73 9.49 -23.36
C LEU A 225 -6.56 8.75 -24.42
N ASP A 226 -6.06 8.58 -25.65
CA ASP A 226 -6.71 7.76 -26.68
C ASP A 226 -6.83 6.31 -26.19
N ALA A 227 -5.77 5.72 -25.67
CA ALA A 227 -5.77 4.36 -25.12
C ALA A 227 -6.77 4.18 -23.98
N LEU A 228 -6.75 5.09 -23.00
CA LEU A 228 -7.68 5.09 -21.87
C LEU A 228 -9.13 5.29 -22.32
N GLU A 229 -9.39 6.15 -23.32
CA GLU A 229 -10.72 6.38 -23.90
C GLU A 229 -11.23 5.21 -24.74
N ARG A 230 -10.35 4.43 -25.38
CA ARG A 230 -10.71 3.14 -26.00
C ARG A 230 -11.02 2.07 -24.94
N ALA A 231 -10.33 2.09 -23.81
CA ALA A 231 -10.42 1.10 -22.74
C ALA A 231 -11.33 1.56 -21.58
N SER A 232 -10.81 1.81 -20.39
CA SER A 232 -11.63 2.03 -19.19
C SER A 232 -12.55 3.24 -19.25
N LEU A 233 -12.13 4.37 -19.82
CA LEU A 233 -12.97 5.57 -19.89
C LEU A 233 -14.17 5.40 -20.84
N SER A 234 -14.12 4.47 -21.80
CA SER A 234 -15.31 4.13 -22.61
C SER A 234 -16.46 3.58 -21.76
N ARG A 235 -16.13 2.97 -20.61
CA ARG A 235 -17.08 2.37 -19.68
C ARG A 235 -17.52 3.33 -18.57
N TYR A 236 -17.12 4.61 -18.62
CA TYR A 236 -17.44 5.58 -17.57
C TYR A 236 -18.95 5.62 -17.30
N GLY A 237 -19.32 5.56 -16.01
CA GLY A 237 -20.71 5.56 -15.56
C GLY A 237 -21.33 4.16 -15.42
N THR A 238 -20.64 3.09 -15.85
CA THR A 238 -21.05 1.71 -15.58
C THR A 238 -20.73 1.31 -14.14
N TRP A 239 -21.64 0.62 -13.47
CA TRP A 239 -21.43 0.15 -12.10
C TRP A 239 -21.60 -1.36 -12.02
N LEU A 240 -20.71 -1.98 -11.28
CA LEU A 240 -20.65 -3.40 -11.00
C LEU A 240 -21.08 -3.66 -9.56
N VAL A 241 -21.16 -4.93 -9.19
CA VAL A 241 -21.41 -5.37 -7.81
C VAL A 241 -20.26 -6.25 -7.37
N ALA A 242 -19.74 -6.03 -6.18
CA ALA A 242 -18.75 -6.86 -5.50
C ALA A 242 -19.25 -7.12 -4.08
N ASP A 243 -19.66 -8.35 -3.77
CA ASP A 243 -20.22 -8.76 -2.47
C ASP A 243 -21.26 -7.78 -1.91
N ASP A 244 -22.36 -7.59 -2.64
CA ASP A 244 -23.45 -6.64 -2.36
C ASP A 244 -23.06 -5.15 -2.40
N VAL A 245 -21.80 -4.80 -2.60
CA VAL A 245 -21.30 -3.43 -2.70
C VAL A 245 -21.26 -2.98 -4.16
N ARG A 246 -21.66 -1.74 -4.42
CA ARG A 246 -21.59 -1.13 -5.75
C ARG A 246 -20.19 -0.58 -6.01
N VAL A 247 -19.53 -1.05 -7.07
CA VAL A 247 -18.14 -0.65 -7.44
C VAL A 247 -18.07 -0.13 -8.88
N PRO A 248 -17.14 0.78 -9.22
CA PRO A 248 -17.03 1.38 -10.56
C PRO A 248 -16.57 0.38 -11.64
N GLY A 249 -17.18 0.42 -12.83
CA GLY A 249 -16.81 -0.43 -13.98
C GLY A 249 -15.79 0.17 -14.95
N TRP A 250 -15.22 1.34 -14.61
CA TRP A 250 -14.38 2.15 -15.51
C TRP A 250 -12.99 2.43 -14.93
N LEU A 251 -12.50 1.60 -14.03
CA LEU A 251 -11.11 1.69 -13.54
C LEU A 251 -10.16 0.98 -14.51
N VAL A 252 -8.94 1.50 -14.63
CA VAL A 252 -7.82 0.89 -15.37
C VAL A 252 -7.61 -0.52 -14.85
N THR A 253 -7.73 -1.53 -15.70
CA THR A 253 -7.68 -2.97 -15.34
C THR A 253 -8.69 -3.45 -14.27
N GLY A 254 -9.61 -2.59 -13.82
CA GLY A 254 -10.50 -2.86 -12.69
C GLY A 254 -9.91 -2.46 -11.32
N GLY A 255 -8.80 -1.74 -11.30
CA GLY A 255 -8.07 -1.39 -10.08
C GLY A 255 -8.02 0.12 -9.79
N ALA A 256 -8.30 0.51 -8.55
CA ALA A 256 -8.08 1.85 -8.03
C ALA A 256 -6.60 2.16 -7.82
N ASP A 257 -5.79 1.12 -7.57
CA ASP A 257 -4.33 1.15 -7.53
C ASP A 257 -3.72 1.77 -8.80
N ALA A 258 -3.84 1.11 -9.96
CA ALA A 258 -3.36 1.63 -11.24
C ALA A 258 -4.03 2.95 -11.59
N THR A 259 -5.35 3.06 -11.40
CA THR A 259 -6.09 4.28 -11.76
C THR A 259 -5.62 5.49 -10.95
N ALA A 260 -5.22 5.32 -9.69
CA ALA A 260 -4.70 6.38 -8.86
C ALA A 260 -3.37 6.94 -9.37
N GLU A 261 -2.46 6.09 -9.83
CA GLU A 261 -1.19 6.54 -10.42
C GLU A 261 -1.44 7.38 -11.68
N ALA A 262 -2.37 6.98 -12.55
CA ALA A 262 -2.79 7.81 -13.68
C ALA A 262 -3.37 9.17 -13.22
N CYS A 263 -4.15 9.18 -12.13
CA CYS A 263 -4.70 10.43 -11.57
C CYS A 263 -3.60 11.38 -11.08
N LEU A 264 -2.49 10.89 -10.52
CA LEU A 264 -1.34 11.74 -10.13
C LEU A 264 -0.79 12.50 -11.34
N GLY A 265 -0.54 11.80 -12.46
CA GLY A 265 -0.09 12.41 -13.71
C GLY A 265 -1.06 13.41 -14.32
N LEU A 266 -2.34 13.02 -14.40
CA LEU A 266 -3.39 13.88 -14.94
C LEU A 266 -3.56 15.16 -14.09
N ALA A 267 -3.44 15.06 -12.76
CA ALA A 267 -3.48 16.20 -11.86
C ALA A 267 -2.27 17.13 -12.06
N ALA A 268 -1.06 16.58 -12.13
CA ALA A 268 0.15 17.37 -12.40
C ALA A 268 0.10 18.07 -13.76
N TYR A 269 -0.36 17.38 -14.81
CA TYR A 269 -0.55 17.97 -16.13
C TYR A 269 -1.56 19.11 -16.10
N LEU A 270 -2.73 18.90 -15.47
CA LEU A 270 -3.80 19.89 -15.43
C LEU A 270 -3.44 21.12 -14.57
N GLU A 271 -2.60 20.95 -13.56
CA GLU A 271 -2.04 22.07 -12.82
C GLU A 271 -1.14 22.94 -13.70
N ALA A 272 -0.33 22.33 -14.58
CA ALA A 272 0.54 23.03 -15.52
C ALA A 272 -0.21 23.62 -16.74
N ASP A 273 -1.31 23.01 -17.18
CA ASP A 273 -2.20 23.50 -18.25
C ASP A 273 -3.68 23.40 -17.82
N PRO A 274 -4.21 24.40 -17.09
CA PRO A 274 -5.58 24.40 -16.57
C PRO A 274 -6.68 24.33 -17.64
N TYR A 275 -6.33 24.64 -18.89
CA TYR A 275 -7.23 24.65 -20.04
C TYR A 275 -7.29 23.31 -20.77
N ALA A 276 -6.53 22.30 -20.35
CA ALA A 276 -6.55 20.96 -20.90
C ALA A 276 -7.86 20.20 -20.55
N THR A 277 -8.95 20.55 -21.23
CA THR A 277 -10.31 20.02 -20.96
C THR A 277 -10.40 18.50 -21.06
N ARG A 278 -9.65 17.88 -22.00
CA ARG A 278 -9.58 16.42 -22.15
C ARG A 278 -8.96 15.74 -20.92
N VAL A 279 -7.85 16.28 -20.42
CA VAL A 279 -7.17 15.82 -19.20
C VAL A 279 -8.08 16.01 -17.98
N ARG A 280 -8.70 17.19 -17.85
CA ARG A 280 -9.69 17.46 -16.79
C ARG A 280 -10.81 16.43 -16.78
N ARG A 281 -11.39 16.11 -17.94
CA ARG A 281 -12.45 15.12 -18.07
C ARG A 281 -11.99 13.72 -17.63
N ALA A 282 -10.81 13.28 -18.04
CA ALA A 282 -10.25 12.00 -17.61
C ALA A 282 -10.03 11.97 -16.08
N LEU A 283 -9.37 12.99 -15.53
CA LEU A 283 -9.11 13.10 -14.09
C LEU A 283 -10.41 13.08 -13.27
N THR A 284 -11.42 13.86 -13.66
CA THR A 284 -12.71 13.89 -12.96
C THR A 284 -13.39 12.52 -12.95
N ARG A 285 -13.37 11.79 -14.07
CA ARG A 285 -14.01 10.48 -14.19
C ARG A 285 -13.31 9.42 -13.35
N TYR A 286 -11.98 9.37 -13.42
CA TYR A 286 -11.20 8.40 -12.66
C TYR A 286 -11.21 8.69 -11.17
N THR A 287 -11.05 9.96 -10.76
CA THR A 287 -11.12 10.37 -9.36
C THR A 287 -12.44 9.95 -8.73
N LYS A 288 -13.56 10.11 -9.45
CA LYS A 288 -14.87 9.64 -8.98
C LYS A 288 -14.91 8.12 -8.76
N GLY A 289 -14.25 7.35 -9.62
CA GLY A 289 -14.13 5.90 -9.49
C GLY A 289 -13.25 5.50 -8.30
N VAL A 290 -12.05 6.06 -8.19
CA VAL A 290 -11.11 5.81 -7.08
C VAL A 290 -11.74 6.19 -5.74
N ALA A 291 -12.40 7.36 -5.65
CA ALA A 291 -13.06 7.77 -4.42
C ALA A 291 -14.23 6.85 -4.02
N ALA A 292 -14.89 6.23 -4.99
CA ALA A 292 -15.97 5.26 -4.74
C ALA A 292 -15.46 3.92 -4.18
N MET A 293 -14.15 3.66 -4.27
CA MET A 293 -13.51 2.47 -3.68
C MET A 293 -13.16 2.62 -2.20
N ARG A 294 -13.44 3.79 -1.60
CA ARG A 294 -13.39 3.96 -0.14
C ARG A 294 -14.36 2.99 0.53
N SER A 295 -13.88 2.21 1.48
CA SER A 295 -14.67 1.21 2.19
C SER A 295 -14.40 1.22 3.71
N GLY A 296 -15.36 0.73 4.47
CA GLY A 296 -15.27 0.67 5.93
C GLY A 296 -15.43 2.03 6.62
N ALA A 297 -15.16 2.04 7.91
CA ALA A 297 -15.24 3.19 8.80
C ALA A 297 -14.44 2.92 10.08
N THR A 298 -14.40 3.87 11.02
CA THR A 298 -13.86 3.64 12.37
C THR A 298 -14.39 2.32 12.97
N GLY A 299 -13.48 1.45 13.38
CA GLY A 299 -13.80 0.14 13.96
C GLY A 299 -14.43 -0.88 13.00
N THR A 300 -14.60 -0.55 11.72
CA THR A 300 -15.19 -1.44 10.70
C THR A 300 -14.22 -1.63 9.56
N TRP A 301 -13.72 -2.86 9.38
CA TRP A 301 -12.82 -3.23 8.29
C TRP A 301 -13.36 -2.75 6.92
N PRO A 302 -12.53 -2.19 6.02
CA PRO A 302 -11.07 -1.95 6.10
C PRO A 302 -10.71 -0.57 6.71
N TYR A 303 -11.45 -0.12 7.71
CA TYR A 303 -11.12 1.06 8.53
C TYR A 303 -11.02 2.37 7.77
N GLY A 304 -11.78 2.53 6.69
CA GLY A 304 -11.82 3.76 5.89
C GLY A 304 -10.81 3.81 4.75
N ALA A 305 -10.11 2.71 4.46
CA ALA A 305 -9.17 2.58 3.35
C ALA A 305 -9.84 2.79 1.98
N VAL A 306 -9.03 3.13 0.99
CA VAL A 306 -9.39 2.97 -0.43
C VAL A 306 -8.97 1.57 -0.88
N LEU A 307 -9.94 0.73 -1.25
CA LEU A 307 -9.65 -0.63 -1.70
C LEU A 307 -9.03 -0.62 -3.11
N PRO A 308 -7.98 -1.43 -3.35
CA PRO A 308 -7.21 -1.37 -4.59
C PRO A 308 -7.90 -2.01 -5.79
N THR A 309 -8.79 -2.98 -5.58
CA THR A 309 -9.44 -3.71 -6.68
C THR A 309 -10.96 -3.80 -6.52
N VAL A 310 -11.70 -3.75 -7.63
CA VAL A 310 -13.16 -3.96 -7.66
C VAL A 310 -13.55 -5.42 -7.41
N THR A 311 -12.60 -6.35 -7.43
CA THR A 311 -12.87 -7.80 -7.32
C THR A 311 -12.75 -8.34 -5.90
N SER A 312 -12.62 -7.49 -4.89
CA SER A 312 -12.61 -7.92 -3.50
C SER A 312 -13.18 -6.85 -2.57
N GLN A 313 -13.94 -7.29 -1.55
CA GLN A 313 -14.35 -6.49 -0.39
C GLN A 313 -13.66 -6.95 0.90
N SER A 314 -12.50 -7.61 0.73
CA SER A 314 -11.72 -8.29 1.79
C SER A 314 -10.21 -8.15 1.61
N PHE A 315 -9.76 -7.37 0.63
CA PHE A 315 -8.35 -7.26 0.28
C PHE A 315 -7.92 -5.82 0.07
N TRP A 316 -6.94 -5.38 0.86
CA TRP A 316 -6.13 -4.19 0.60
C TRP A 316 -4.67 -4.61 0.42
N HIS A 317 -3.93 -3.95 -0.48
CA HIS A 317 -2.49 -4.16 -0.64
C HIS A 317 -1.72 -2.87 -0.85
N ALA A 318 -0.43 -2.89 -0.51
CA ALA A 318 0.43 -1.71 -0.45
C ALA A 318 0.73 -1.08 -1.83
N TRP A 319 0.71 -1.84 -2.93
CA TRP A 319 0.80 -1.25 -4.28
C TRP A 319 -0.39 -0.33 -4.63
N GLY A 320 -1.52 -0.41 -3.90
CA GLY A 320 -2.59 0.58 -3.97
C GLY A 320 -2.37 1.80 -3.08
N GLY A 321 -1.18 1.92 -2.47
CA GLY A 321 -0.84 2.87 -1.42
C GLY A 321 -0.90 4.34 -1.85
N GLU A 322 -0.81 4.61 -3.15
CA GLU A 322 -0.81 5.95 -3.76
C GLU A 322 -2.21 6.55 -3.94
N ALA A 323 -3.27 5.75 -3.78
CA ALA A 323 -4.66 6.23 -3.94
C ALA A 323 -5.00 7.47 -3.10
N PRO A 324 -4.61 7.58 -1.81
CA PRO A 324 -4.85 8.79 -1.02
C PRO A 324 -4.11 10.01 -1.59
N ALA A 325 -2.84 9.89 -1.98
CA ALA A 325 -2.08 10.98 -2.57
C ALA A 325 -2.71 11.48 -3.88
N ALA A 326 -3.15 10.54 -4.74
CA ALA A 326 -3.88 10.84 -5.97
C ALA A 326 -5.19 11.59 -5.71
N LEU A 327 -5.98 11.15 -4.72
CA LEU A 327 -7.21 11.81 -4.31
C LEU A 327 -6.94 13.23 -3.77
N GLY A 328 -5.84 13.44 -3.05
CA GLY A 328 -5.41 14.76 -2.59
C GLY A 328 -5.04 15.69 -3.73
N ALA A 329 -4.24 15.20 -4.69
CA ALA A 329 -3.88 15.96 -5.89
C ALA A 329 -5.13 16.34 -6.70
N ALA A 330 -6.06 15.41 -6.91
CA ALA A 330 -7.31 15.66 -7.60
C ALA A 330 -8.21 16.64 -6.83
N ALA A 331 -8.35 16.49 -5.51
CA ALA A 331 -9.14 17.40 -4.67
C ALA A 331 -8.64 18.84 -4.77
N ARG A 332 -7.32 19.03 -4.81
CA ARG A 332 -6.68 20.36 -4.95
C ARG A 332 -6.91 20.98 -6.33
N VAL A 333 -6.73 20.22 -7.41
CA VAL A 333 -6.80 20.74 -8.78
C VAL A 333 -8.25 20.85 -9.30
N LEU A 334 -9.16 19.97 -8.85
CA LEU A 334 -10.56 19.95 -9.27
C LEU A 334 -11.53 20.59 -8.27
N GLY A 335 -11.13 20.78 -7.00
CA GLY A 335 -12.06 21.16 -5.93
C GLY A 335 -13.02 20.03 -5.55
N ASP A 336 -12.64 18.75 -5.75
CA ASP A 336 -13.53 17.60 -5.54
C ASP A 336 -13.67 17.24 -4.05
N ALA A 337 -14.85 17.54 -3.48
CA ALA A 337 -15.18 17.23 -2.08
C ALA A 337 -15.27 15.73 -1.78
N THR A 338 -15.64 14.90 -2.76
CA THR A 338 -15.69 13.44 -2.61
C THR A 338 -14.28 12.87 -2.51
N ALA A 339 -13.37 13.35 -3.36
CA ALA A 339 -11.96 12.99 -3.30
C ALA A 339 -11.33 13.39 -1.97
N ARG A 340 -11.60 14.63 -1.51
CA ARG A 340 -11.19 15.10 -0.18
C ARG A 340 -11.70 14.18 0.94
N ALA A 341 -12.98 13.81 0.91
CA ALA A 341 -13.56 12.94 1.94
C ALA A 341 -12.96 11.51 1.93
N ALA A 342 -12.54 11.00 0.78
CA ALA A 342 -11.88 9.72 0.67
C ALA A 342 -10.42 9.76 1.18
N LEU A 343 -9.66 10.79 0.80
CA LEU A 343 -8.33 11.04 1.36
C LEU A 343 -8.35 11.11 2.88
N LEU A 344 -9.25 11.93 3.46
CA LEU A 344 -9.29 12.14 4.91
C LEU A 344 -9.70 10.87 5.68
N SER A 345 -10.53 10.02 5.08
CA SER A 345 -10.90 8.72 5.66
C SER A 345 -9.70 7.79 5.74
N ASP A 346 -8.92 7.69 4.67
CA ASP A 346 -7.71 6.86 4.64
C ASP A 346 -6.62 7.41 5.58
N ALA A 347 -6.31 8.71 5.46
CA ALA A 347 -5.26 9.36 6.23
C ALA A 347 -5.56 9.43 7.74
N GLY A 348 -6.83 9.63 8.13
CA GLY A 348 -7.23 9.87 9.52
C GLY A 348 -7.78 8.66 10.26
N THR A 349 -8.12 7.58 9.56
CA THR A 349 -8.64 6.35 10.18
C THR A 349 -7.78 5.15 9.80
N PHE A 350 -7.59 4.88 8.52
CA PHE A 350 -6.87 3.68 8.08
C PHE A 350 -5.38 3.75 8.37
N THR A 351 -4.72 4.88 8.10
CA THR A 351 -3.28 5.01 8.34
C THR A 351 -2.92 4.88 9.83
N PRO A 352 -3.62 5.53 10.80
CA PRO A 352 -3.41 5.26 12.21
C PRO A 352 -3.59 3.79 12.58
N GLN A 353 -4.61 3.11 12.03
CA GLN A 353 -4.82 1.68 12.24
C GLN A 353 -3.61 0.86 11.75
N VAL A 354 -3.12 1.12 10.53
CA VAL A 354 -1.93 0.47 9.96
C VAL A 354 -0.71 0.66 10.85
N LEU A 355 -0.43 1.89 11.29
CA LEU A 355 0.71 2.19 12.15
C LEU A 355 0.61 1.46 13.50
N THR A 356 -0.60 1.35 14.07
CA THR A 356 -0.86 0.62 15.32
C THR A 356 -0.94 -0.90 15.17
N SER A 357 -0.81 -1.43 13.95
CA SER A 357 -0.91 -2.86 13.64
C SER A 357 0.42 -3.45 13.14
N GLY A 358 1.55 -2.85 13.52
CA GLY A 358 2.88 -3.32 13.11
C GLY A 358 3.47 -2.60 11.89
N GLY A 359 2.69 -1.77 11.20
CA GLY A 359 3.15 -0.98 10.05
C GLY A 359 2.49 -1.40 8.72
N PRO A 360 3.04 -0.92 7.59
CA PRO A 360 2.45 -1.06 6.26
C PRO A 360 2.73 -2.45 5.66
N HIS A 361 2.14 -3.49 6.24
CA HIS A 361 2.12 -4.85 5.66
C HIS A 361 1.61 -4.82 4.22
N ASN A 362 2.30 -5.54 3.32
CA ASN A 362 1.99 -5.49 1.89
C ASN A 362 0.58 -5.99 1.57
N ALA A 363 0.01 -6.88 2.38
CA ALA A 363 -1.36 -7.34 2.23
C ALA A 363 -2.15 -7.25 3.53
N TRP A 364 -3.41 -6.83 3.41
CA TRP A 364 -4.46 -7.01 4.41
C TRP A 364 -5.58 -7.82 3.75
N ALA A 365 -5.52 -9.14 3.88
CA ALA A 365 -6.29 -10.07 3.05
C ALA A 365 -7.10 -11.11 3.86
N PRO A 366 -7.95 -10.76 4.82
CA PRO A 366 -8.27 -9.42 5.32
C PRO A 366 -7.37 -8.99 6.49
N LEU A 367 -6.55 -9.92 7.01
CA LEU A 367 -5.62 -9.72 8.11
C LEU A 367 -4.25 -9.26 7.59
N PRO A 368 -3.47 -8.51 8.39
CA PRO A 368 -2.13 -8.09 8.01
C PRO A 368 -1.24 -9.31 7.72
N ALA A 369 -0.63 -9.34 6.54
CA ALA A 369 0.22 -10.41 6.07
C ALA A 369 1.27 -9.86 5.08
N GLU A 370 2.19 -10.73 4.68
CA GLU A 370 3.29 -10.42 3.77
C GLU A 370 4.30 -9.40 4.32
N ALA A 371 5.42 -9.26 3.61
CA ALA A 371 6.48 -8.33 3.95
C ALA A 371 5.97 -6.88 3.93
N GLN A 372 6.66 -5.98 4.62
CA GLN A 372 6.47 -4.54 4.50
C GLN A 372 7.46 -4.01 3.45
N ILE A 373 6.98 -3.24 2.48
CA ILE A 373 7.79 -2.73 1.36
C ILE A 373 7.81 -1.21 1.33
N ALA A 374 8.87 -0.64 0.74
CA ALA A 374 9.04 0.81 0.64
C ALA A 374 7.86 1.49 -0.08
N TYR A 375 7.25 0.84 -1.08
CA TYR A 375 6.05 1.33 -1.76
C TYR A 375 4.93 1.60 -0.75
N GLY A 376 4.61 0.63 0.11
CA GLY A 376 3.56 0.75 1.11
C GLY A 376 3.84 1.85 2.13
N ALA A 377 5.08 1.92 2.61
CA ALA A 377 5.49 2.94 3.56
C ALA A 377 5.43 4.35 2.96
N GLU A 378 5.91 4.53 1.73
CA GLU A 378 5.87 5.80 1.02
C GLU A 378 4.44 6.25 0.75
N GLY A 379 3.55 5.37 0.29
CA GLY A 379 2.15 5.72 0.06
C GLY A 379 1.42 6.22 1.32
N ARG A 380 1.77 5.72 2.52
CA ARG A 380 1.26 6.28 3.79
C ARG A 380 1.77 7.69 4.04
N VAL A 381 3.08 7.93 3.82
CA VAL A 381 3.69 9.26 3.95
C VAL A 381 3.06 10.24 2.97
N ALA A 382 3.00 9.90 1.69
CA ALA A 382 2.44 10.74 0.63
C ALA A 382 0.97 11.09 0.88
N GLY A 383 0.15 10.11 1.27
CA GLY A 383 -1.25 10.33 1.64
C GLY A 383 -1.43 11.28 2.82
N LEU A 384 -0.66 11.09 3.89
CA LEU A 384 -0.70 11.96 5.07
C LEU A 384 -0.24 13.39 4.77
N LEU A 385 0.82 13.57 3.97
CA LEU A 385 1.29 14.88 3.55
C LEU A 385 0.27 15.58 2.64
N ALA A 386 -0.34 14.87 1.70
CA ALA A 386 -1.43 15.41 0.88
C ALA A 386 -2.62 15.87 1.74
N ALA A 387 -2.98 15.11 2.79
CA ALA A 387 -3.99 15.52 3.75
C ALA A 387 -3.56 16.74 4.58
N ALA A 388 -2.30 16.81 5.00
CA ALA A 388 -1.75 17.94 5.73
C ALA A 388 -1.80 19.23 4.89
N ASP A 389 -1.36 19.18 3.64
CA ASP A 389 -1.38 20.33 2.71
C ASP A 389 -2.80 20.82 2.44
N LEU A 390 -3.74 19.88 2.26
CA LEU A 390 -5.13 20.19 1.92
C LEU A 390 -5.93 20.75 3.12
N THR A 391 -5.46 20.52 4.36
CA THR A 391 -6.20 20.87 5.59
C THR A 391 -5.47 21.88 6.50
N GLY A 392 -4.16 22.03 6.36
CA GLY A 392 -3.30 22.69 7.34
C GLY A 392 -3.14 21.91 8.66
N SER A 393 -3.53 20.63 8.71
CA SER A 393 -3.51 19.83 9.93
C SER A 393 -2.08 19.46 10.34
N ARG A 394 -1.64 20.03 11.47
CA ARG A 394 -0.40 19.59 12.15
C ARG A 394 -0.47 18.14 12.62
N GLY A 395 -1.66 17.59 12.84
CA GLY A 395 -1.84 16.19 13.22
C GLY A 395 -1.41 15.24 12.09
N PHE A 396 -1.86 15.51 10.87
CA PHE A 396 -1.42 14.73 9.70
C PHE A 396 0.05 14.92 9.38
N LEU A 397 0.58 16.14 9.53
CA LEU A 397 2.01 16.39 9.36
C LEU A 397 2.85 15.58 10.37
N THR A 398 2.38 15.49 11.63
CA THR A 398 3.07 14.69 12.66
C THR A 398 2.97 13.20 12.35
N LEU A 399 1.79 12.71 11.97
CA LEU A 399 1.61 11.33 11.53
C LEU A 399 2.51 10.98 10.34
N ALA A 400 2.70 11.90 9.39
CA ALA A 400 3.57 11.68 8.22
C ALA A 400 5.02 11.46 8.65
N GLY A 401 5.50 12.22 9.64
CA GLY A 401 6.83 12.01 10.23
C GLY A 401 6.94 10.66 10.95
N LEU A 402 5.90 10.24 11.69
CA LEU A 402 5.88 8.93 12.34
C LEU A 402 5.85 7.78 11.33
N ALA A 403 5.04 7.88 10.28
CA ALA A 403 5.01 6.91 9.18
C ALA A 403 6.36 6.86 8.44
N GLY A 404 6.98 8.02 8.18
CA GLY A 404 8.31 8.12 7.57
C GLY A 404 9.42 7.51 8.43
N GLY A 405 9.21 7.41 9.75
CA GLY A 405 10.11 6.71 10.66
C GLY A 405 10.36 5.25 10.28
N TRP A 406 9.47 4.62 9.51
CA TRP A 406 9.65 3.26 9.00
C TRP A 406 11.00 3.06 8.29
N PHE A 407 11.40 4.04 7.47
CA PHE A 407 12.68 4.04 6.74
C PHE A 407 13.90 4.06 7.67
N PHE A 408 13.75 4.63 8.87
CA PHE A 408 14.82 4.83 9.85
C PHE A 408 14.79 3.82 11.02
N GLY A 409 13.93 2.80 10.94
CA GLY A 409 13.89 1.71 11.93
C GLY A 409 12.61 1.62 12.75
N ALA A 410 11.60 2.47 12.52
CA ALA A 410 10.26 2.24 13.05
C ALA A 410 9.46 1.20 12.24
N ASN A 411 10.01 0.00 12.19
CA ASN A 411 9.45 -1.15 11.51
C ASN A 411 9.66 -2.41 12.38
N THR A 412 9.09 -3.53 11.96
CA THR A 412 9.14 -4.79 12.74
C THR A 412 10.54 -5.37 12.93
N SER A 413 11.54 -4.94 12.14
CA SER A 413 12.94 -5.35 12.33
C SER A 413 13.69 -4.49 13.37
N GLY A 414 13.18 -3.30 13.69
CA GLY A 414 13.89 -2.30 14.50
C GLY A 414 15.15 -1.73 13.83
N ARG A 415 15.39 -2.02 12.55
CA ARG A 415 16.59 -1.61 11.80
C ARG A 415 16.22 -0.63 10.67
N PRO A 416 17.06 0.37 10.38
CA PRO A 416 16.88 1.22 9.20
C PRO A 416 16.86 0.39 7.92
N VAL A 417 16.01 0.81 6.98
CA VAL A 417 15.92 0.26 5.63
C VAL A 417 16.28 1.31 4.57
N TYR A 418 16.61 2.54 5.00
CA TYR A 418 17.12 3.61 4.16
C TYR A 418 18.43 4.16 4.71
N ASP A 419 19.41 4.37 3.83
CA ASP A 419 20.65 5.08 4.16
C ASP A 419 20.70 6.45 3.47
N PRO A 420 20.59 7.58 4.21
CA PRO A 420 20.68 8.91 3.63
C PRO A 420 22.07 9.26 3.08
N ALA A 421 23.13 8.53 3.44
CA ALA A 421 24.48 8.77 2.92
C ALA A 421 24.69 8.24 1.50
N THR A 422 23.97 7.19 1.11
CA THR A 422 24.13 6.51 -0.19
C THR A 422 22.86 6.57 -1.04
N GLY A 423 21.69 6.75 -0.43
CA GLY A 423 20.40 6.65 -1.08
C GLY A 423 19.92 5.21 -1.29
N VAL A 424 20.64 4.23 -0.76
CA VAL A 424 20.25 2.81 -0.77
C VAL A 424 18.97 2.65 0.05
N THR A 425 18.00 1.93 -0.54
CA THR A 425 16.76 1.55 0.13
C THR A 425 16.57 0.05 0.02
N ASN A 426 16.55 -0.64 1.14
CA ASN A 426 16.34 -2.08 1.21
C ASN A 426 14.92 -2.46 0.75
N ASP A 427 14.77 -3.62 0.13
CA ASP A 427 13.52 -4.07 -0.50
C ASP A 427 12.35 -4.18 0.47
N GLY A 428 12.63 -4.49 1.74
CA GLY A 428 11.59 -4.48 2.76
C GLY A 428 11.96 -5.21 4.04
N VAL A 429 10.93 -5.43 4.86
CA VAL A 429 10.99 -6.19 6.11
C VAL A 429 10.02 -7.36 6.03
N GLU A 430 10.54 -8.56 6.16
CA GLU A 430 9.81 -9.80 6.10
C GLU A 430 8.86 -9.98 7.30
N THR A 431 7.92 -10.90 7.20
CA THR A 431 6.95 -11.18 8.29
C THR A 431 7.62 -11.69 9.57
N ASP A 432 8.81 -12.29 9.47
CA ASP A 432 9.64 -12.74 10.60
C ASP A 432 10.55 -11.63 11.17
N GLY A 433 10.48 -10.42 10.63
CA GLY A 433 11.29 -9.27 11.05
C GLY A 433 12.69 -9.20 10.41
N ARG A 434 13.05 -10.13 9.51
CA ARG A 434 14.30 -10.04 8.75
C ARG A 434 14.22 -8.89 7.73
N VAL A 435 15.30 -8.13 7.59
CA VAL A 435 15.43 -7.14 6.50
C VAL A 435 15.87 -7.85 5.23
N ASN A 436 15.14 -7.66 4.12
CA ASN A 436 15.64 -8.00 2.79
C ASN A 436 16.59 -6.90 2.34
N VAL A 437 17.90 -7.20 2.31
CA VAL A 437 18.97 -6.23 2.07
C VAL A 437 19.24 -5.94 0.59
N ASN A 438 18.50 -6.59 -0.33
CA ASN A 438 18.50 -6.19 -1.74
C ASN A 438 17.95 -4.77 -1.89
N SER A 439 18.31 -4.08 -2.98
CA SER A 439 17.95 -2.67 -3.18
C SER A 439 17.65 -2.36 -4.65
N GLY A 440 16.60 -3.00 -5.17
CA GLY A 440 16.16 -2.84 -6.55
C GLY A 440 15.55 -1.47 -6.87
N ALA A 441 15.06 -1.31 -8.09
CA ALA A 441 14.47 -0.06 -8.55
C ALA A 441 13.24 0.34 -7.73
N GLU A 442 12.28 -0.56 -7.51
CA GLU A 442 11.05 -0.24 -6.78
C GLU A 442 11.32 0.34 -5.38
N SER A 443 12.14 -0.35 -4.57
CA SER A 443 12.44 0.08 -3.21
C SER A 443 13.22 1.40 -3.19
N THR A 444 14.20 1.53 -4.08
CA THR A 444 14.99 2.76 -4.24
C THR A 444 14.09 3.94 -4.64
N ILE A 445 13.25 3.77 -5.65
CA ILE A 445 12.33 4.79 -6.16
C ILE A 445 11.39 5.28 -5.06
N HIS A 446 10.67 4.38 -4.37
CA HIS A 446 9.73 4.78 -3.33
C HIS A 446 10.44 5.31 -2.07
N GLY A 447 11.64 4.83 -1.76
CA GLY A 447 12.49 5.49 -0.75
C GLY A 447 12.77 6.95 -1.11
N GLN A 448 13.17 7.23 -2.35
CA GLN A 448 13.46 8.61 -2.79
C GLN A 448 12.20 9.47 -2.92
N LEU A 449 11.06 8.91 -3.34
CA LEU A 449 9.78 9.62 -3.34
C LEU A 449 9.40 10.07 -1.91
N ALA A 450 9.53 9.17 -0.93
CA ALA A 450 9.31 9.50 0.48
C ALA A 450 10.28 10.58 0.97
N MET A 451 11.57 10.47 0.67
CA MET A 451 12.57 11.46 1.10
C MET A 451 12.34 12.84 0.46
N LEU A 452 12.00 12.90 -0.82
CA LEU A 452 11.64 14.15 -1.51
C LEU A 452 10.42 14.80 -0.87
N ALA A 453 9.40 14.00 -0.54
CA ALA A 453 8.19 14.49 0.12
C ALA A 453 8.50 14.97 1.55
N LEU A 454 9.34 14.26 2.31
CA LEU A 454 9.76 14.67 3.65
C LEU A 454 10.64 15.92 3.63
N ASP A 455 11.56 16.06 2.69
CA ASP A 455 12.41 17.25 2.55
C ASP A 455 11.60 18.53 2.25
N ALA A 456 10.47 18.40 1.54
CA ALA A 456 9.51 19.49 1.36
C ALA A 456 8.75 19.85 2.65
N HIS A 457 8.83 19.01 3.68
CA HIS A 457 8.14 19.12 4.97
C HIS A 457 9.11 18.95 6.15
N PRO A 458 10.00 19.93 6.44
CA PRO A 458 11.13 19.76 7.36
C PRO A 458 10.76 19.29 8.78
N VAL A 459 9.57 19.64 9.28
CA VAL A 459 9.08 19.18 10.59
C VAL A 459 8.82 17.67 10.59
N ALA A 460 8.21 17.14 9.52
CA ALA A 460 7.98 15.71 9.36
C ALA A 460 9.30 14.97 9.12
N ALA A 461 10.21 15.51 8.30
CA ALA A 461 11.54 14.95 8.08
C ALA A 461 12.33 14.81 9.38
N ALA A 462 12.38 15.87 10.19
CA ALA A 462 13.09 15.86 11.46
C ALA A 462 12.51 14.82 12.42
N LEU A 463 11.17 14.66 12.45
CA LEU A 463 10.54 13.63 13.26
C LEU A 463 10.90 12.22 12.76
N ALA A 464 10.76 11.96 11.46
CA ALA A 464 11.08 10.67 10.86
C ALA A 464 12.52 10.23 11.15
N ALA A 465 13.49 11.11 10.89
CA ALA A 465 14.91 10.83 11.09
C ALA A 465 15.32 10.75 12.57
N SER A 466 14.47 11.21 13.50
CA SER A 466 14.75 11.14 14.94
C SER A 466 14.39 9.80 15.56
N VAL A 467 13.62 8.95 14.86
CA VAL A 467 13.11 7.69 15.40
C VAL A 467 14.23 6.65 15.50
N THR A 468 14.30 5.97 16.64
CA THR A 468 15.32 4.94 16.92
C THR A 468 14.71 3.63 17.43
N GLY A 469 13.38 3.54 17.52
CA GLY A 469 12.71 2.34 17.99
C GLY A 469 11.21 2.44 17.86
N TYR A 470 10.55 1.27 17.88
CA TYR A 470 9.13 1.12 17.59
C TYR A 470 8.56 -0.03 18.42
N ALA A 471 7.47 0.26 19.13
CA ALA A 471 6.71 -0.72 19.89
C ALA A 471 5.23 -0.36 19.80
N PHE A 472 4.38 -1.33 19.46
CA PHE A 472 2.96 -1.11 19.28
C PHE A 472 2.13 -2.04 20.17
N HIS A 473 0.93 -1.57 20.49
CA HIS A 473 -0.11 -2.33 21.16
C HIS A 473 -1.42 -2.08 20.40
N GLY A 474 -1.83 -3.05 19.59
CA GLY A 474 -2.96 -2.89 18.69
C GLY A 474 -3.57 -4.23 18.28
N LEU A 475 -4.01 -4.31 17.02
CA LEU A 475 -4.72 -5.46 16.48
C LEU A 475 -3.97 -6.77 16.75
N THR A 476 -4.65 -7.74 17.35
CA THR A 476 -4.16 -9.09 17.59
C THR A 476 -5.10 -10.10 16.95
N VAL A 477 -4.54 -11.14 16.34
CA VAL A 477 -5.29 -12.24 15.72
C VAL A 477 -5.15 -13.49 16.58
N VAL A 478 -6.26 -14.20 16.79
CA VAL A 478 -6.25 -15.53 17.39
C VAL A 478 -6.97 -16.50 16.46
N GLU A 479 -6.24 -17.49 15.97
CA GLU A 479 -6.74 -18.44 14.99
C GLU A 479 -7.84 -19.35 15.56
N ALA A 480 -8.89 -19.59 14.80
CA ALA A 480 -10.03 -20.39 15.28
C ALA A 480 -9.64 -21.86 15.46
N GLU A 481 -8.75 -22.40 14.63
CA GLU A 481 -8.25 -23.77 14.69
C GLU A 481 -7.39 -24.06 15.93
N SER A 482 -6.91 -23.02 16.62
CA SER A 482 -6.26 -23.16 17.92
C SER A 482 -7.23 -23.45 19.07
N GLY A 483 -8.54 -23.33 18.81
CA GLY A 483 -9.60 -23.46 19.80
C GLY A 483 -9.98 -24.91 20.16
N THR A 484 -10.70 -25.05 21.26
CA THR A 484 -11.36 -26.31 21.63
C THR A 484 -12.66 -26.46 20.83
N LEU A 485 -12.72 -27.51 20.01
CA LEU A 485 -13.84 -27.78 19.11
C LEU A 485 -14.80 -28.82 19.72
N ALA A 486 -16.11 -28.61 19.59
CA ALA A 486 -17.12 -29.59 20.01
C ALA A 486 -18.38 -29.54 19.13
N GLY A 487 -19.24 -30.56 19.28
CA GLY A 487 -20.52 -30.64 18.57
C GLY A 487 -20.37 -30.78 17.05
N GLY A 488 -19.34 -31.50 16.59
CA GLY A 488 -19.07 -31.73 15.17
C GLY A 488 -18.22 -30.65 14.49
N ALA A 489 -17.79 -29.62 15.22
CA ALA A 489 -16.85 -28.62 14.69
C ALA A 489 -15.50 -29.25 14.34
N ALA A 490 -14.93 -28.87 13.20
CA ALA A 490 -13.68 -29.43 12.68
C ALA A 490 -12.85 -28.39 11.92
N VAL A 491 -11.52 -28.54 11.99
CA VAL A 491 -10.59 -27.76 11.17
C VAL A 491 -10.64 -28.26 9.73
N VAL A 492 -10.68 -27.33 8.79
CA VAL A 492 -10.66 -27.58 7.35
C VAL A 492 -9.47 -26.85 6.72
N THR A 493 -8.63 -27.60 6.02
CA THR A 493 -7.56 -27.06 5.19
C THR A 493 -8.01 -27.06 3.72
N PRO A 494 -8.35 -25.90 3.14
CA PRO A 494 -8.69 -25.82 1.73
C PRO A 494 -7.47 -26.14 0.84
N PRO A 495 -7.67 -26.47 -0.46
CA PRO A 495 -6.57 -26.68 -1.40
C PRO A 495 -5.66 -25.46 -1.59
N SER A 496 -6.16 -24.27 -1.28
CA SER A 496 -5.46 -22.99 -1.35
C SER A 496 -5.97 -22.09 -0.24
N ALA A 497 -5.06 -21.38 0.43
CA ALA A 497 -5.42 -20.32 1.37
C ALA A 497 -6.13 -19.16 0.65
N TRP A 498 -5.73 -18.87 -0.59
CA TRP A 498 -6.35 -17.84 -1.43
C TRP A 498 -7.71 -18.30 -1.95
N THR A 499 -8.76 -17.53 -1.66
CA THR A 499 -10.15 -17.77 -2.07
C THR A 499 -10.48 -17.20 -3.46
N GLY A 500 -9.56 -16.43 -4.04
CA GLY A 500 -9.85 -15.56 -5.19
C GLY A 500 -10.04 -14.09 -4.80
N ALA A 501 -10.35 -13.80 -3.54
CA ALA A 501 -10.60 -12.44 -3.06
C ALA A 501 -10.03 -12.13 -1.65
N ALA A 502 -9.63 -13.15 -0.89
CA ALA A 502 -9.04 -13.06 0.44
C ALA A 502 -8.19 -14.32 0.72
N ASN A 503 -7.42 -14.30 1.80
CA ASN A 503 -6.70 -15.45 2.34
C ASN A 503 -7.35 -15.93 3.65
N TRP A 504 -7.48 -17.25 3.78
CA TRP A 504 -7.66 -17.89 5.08
C TRP A 504 -6.39 -17.72 5.91
N SER A 505 -6.52 -17.21 7.12
CA SER A 505 -5.40 -17.09 8.05
C SER A 505 -4.88 -18.48 8.42
N GLY A 506 -3.57 -18.62 8.57
CA GLY A 506 -2.93 -19.93 8.79
C GLY A 506 -3.14 -20.96 7.67
N GLY A 507 -3.85 -20.62 6.59
CA GLY A 507 -4.24 -21.54 5.52
C GLY A 507 -5.34 -22.53 5.91
N ALA A 508 -6.10 -22.28 6.97
CA ALA A 508 -7.19 -23.15 7.44
C ALA A 508 -8.36 -22.34 8.01
N TYR A 509 -9.49 -23.00 8.27
CA TYR A 509 -10.60 -22.43 9.03
C TYR A 509 -11.32 -23.51 9.82
N VAL A 510 -12.21 -23.13 10.74
CA VAL A 510 -13.08 -24.06 11.45
C VAL A 510 -14.48 -24.07 10.84
N ASP A 511 -14.91 -25.24 10.38
CA ASP A 511 -16.29 -25.52 9.99
C ASP A 511 -17.08 -25.90 11.25
N VAL A 512 -18.16 -25.19 11.55
CA VAL A 512 -18.96 -25.35 12.77
C VAL A 512 -20.41 -25.61 12.35
N PRO A 513 -20.89 -26.85 12.43
CA PRO A 513 -22.27 -27.17 12.10
C PRO A 513 -23.24 -26.65 13.17
N ALA A 514 -24.54 -26.67 12.86
CA ALA A 514 -25.58 -26.29 13.82
C ALA A 514 -25.46 -27.08 15.14
N GLY A 515 -25.40 -26.37 16.27
CA GLY A 515 -25.18 -26.95 17.60
C GLY A 515 -23.70 -27.15 17.97
N GLY A 516 -22.78 -26.93 17.04
CA GLY A 516 -21.34 -26.95 17.27
C GLY A 516 -20.83 -25.73 18.05
N THR A 517 -19.64 -25.87 18.63
CA THR A 517 -18.99 -24.79 19.38
C THR A 517 -17.48 -24.72 19.15
N VAL A 518 -16.93 -23.51 19.28
CA VAL A 518 -15.49 -23.23 19.27
C VAL A 518 -15.13 -22.40 20.51
N GLY A 519 -14.26 -22.91 21.36
CA GLY A 519 -13.72 -22.18 22.51
C GLY A 519 -12.29 -21.71 22.25
N VAL A 520 -12.08 -20.40 22.06
CA VAL A 520 -10.78 -19.80 21.74
C VAL A 520 -10.19 -19.15 22.99
N THR A 521 -9.01 -19.57 23.41
CA THR A 521 -8.28 -18.94 24.53
C THR A 521 -7.57 -17.68 24.05
N LEU A 522 -7.69 -16.59 24.79
CA LEU A 522 -7.03 -15.33 24.45
C LEU A 522 -5.55 -15.38 24.88
N PRO A 523 -4.63 -14.66 24.19
CA PRO A 523 -3.20 -14.61 24.55
C PRO A 523 -2.94 -14.10 25.98
N GLY A 524 -3.87 -13.31 26.51
CA GLY A 524 -3.89 -12.87 27.90
C GLY A 524 -5.29 -12.36 28.29
N PRO A 525 -5.54 -12.13 29.58
CA PRO A 525 -6.79 -11.53 30.04
C PRO A 525 -6.98 -10.14 29.44
N VAL A 526 -8.20 -9.83 29.00
CA VAL A 526 -8.56 -8.48 28.54
C VAL A 526 -8.36 -7.48 29.69
N GLY A 527 -7.56 -6.45 29.43
CA GLY A 527 -7.28 -5.38 30.38
C GLY A 527 -8.42 -4.37 30.52
N ASP A 528 -8.15 -3.31 31.29
CA ASP A 528 -9.09 -2.19 31.49
C ASP A 528 -9.26 -1.31 30.25
N ASP A 529 -8.37 -1.46 29.26
CA ASP A 529 -8.35 -0.71 28.01
C ASP A 529 -9.45 -1.11 27.02
N GLN A 530 -10.27 -2.13 27.35
CA GLN A 530 -11.41 -2.66 26.60
C GLN A 530 -11.08 -3.05 25.14
N TRP A 531 -11.44 -4.25 24.74
CA TRP A 531 -11.09 -4.77 23.42
C TRP A 531 -12.35 -5.03 22.61
N LEU A 532 -12.39 -4.54 21.38
CA LEU A 532 -13.41 -4.88 20.40
C LEU A 532 -13.10 -6.27 19.83
N LEU A 533 -14.13 -7.10 19.67
CA LEU A 533 -14.03 -8.41 19.04
C LEU A 533 -14.62 -8.34 17.62
N GLN A 534 -13.84 -8.76 16.63
CA GLN A 534 -14.26 -8.87 15.23
C GLN A 534 -13.99 -10.29 14.70
N PRO A 535 -14.99 -11.19 14.75
CA PRO A 535 -14.86 -12.51 14.15
C PRO A 535 -14.63 -12.40 12.64
N VAL A 536 -13.65 -13.16 12.14
CA VAL A 536 -13.38 -13.31 10.72
C VAL A 536 -14.20 -14.49 10.22
N VAL A 537 -15.23 -14.18 9.44
CA VAL A 537 -16.24 -15.17 9.01
C VAL A 537 -16.33 -15.14 7.50
N ASP A 538 -16.44 -16.32 6.88
CA ASP A 538 -16.79 -16.45 5.47
C ASP A 538 -18.32 -16.48 5.32
N ARG A 539 -18.88 -15.31 4.98
CA ARG A 539 -20.31 -15.19 4.72
C ARG A 539 -20.65 -15.63 3.31
N ARG A 540 -21.23 -16.82 3.23
CA ARG A 540 -21.71 -17.43 1.98
C ARG A 540 -23.16 -17.02 1.66
N PRO A 541 -23.62 -17.23 0.41
CA PRO A 541 -25.02 -17.03 0.05
C PRO A 541 -26.00 -17.91 0.83
N GLY A 542 -27.22 -17.41 1.01
CA GLY A 542 -28.30 -18.12 1.71
C GLY A 542 -28.37 -17.85 3.22
N ASP A 543 -29.46 -18.30 3.85
CA ASP A 543 -29.60 -18.26 5.31
C ASP A 543 -28.90 -19.47 5.93
N LEU A 544 -27.73 -19.23 6.54
CA LEU A 544 -26.91 -20.24 7.18
C LEU A 544 -26.98 -20.17 8.70
N GLY A 545 -28.04 -19.55 9.24
CA GLY A 545 -28.21 -19.36 10.67
C GLY A 545 -27.31 -18.27 11.26
N ARG A 546 -27.14 -18.32 12.58
CA ARG A 546 -26.44 -17.28 13.35
C ARG A 546 -25.51 -17.88 14.38
N SER A 547 -24.41 -17.19 14.64
CA SER A 547 -23.47 -17.52 15.72
C SER A 547 -23.50 -16.48 16.83
N ARG A 548 -23.44 -16.96 18.07
CA ARG A 548 -23.34 -16.16 19.30
C ARG A 548 -21.93 -16.23 19.83
N TYR A 549 -21.42 -15.07 20.26
CA TYR A 549 -20.06 -14.91 20.76
C TYR A 549 -20.12 -14.49 22.23
N TRP A 550 -19.57 -15.33 23.09
CA TRP A 550 -19.58 -15.17 24.54
C TRP A 550 -18.16 -14.91 25.05
N ALA A 551 -17.97 -13.81 25.77
CA ALA A 551 -16.80 -13.61 26.59
C ALA A 551 -16.88 -14.50 27.82
N VAL A 552 -15.80 -15.19 28.15
CA VAL A 552 -15.70 -16.09 29.30
C VAL A 552 -14.60 -15.58 30.23
N ASP A 553 -14.95 -15.34 31.49
CA ASP A 553 -13.99 -14.94 32.53
C ASP A 553 -13.28 -16.16 33.16
N ALA A 554 -12.28 -15.90 34.00
CA ALA A 554 -11.53 -16.97 34.69
C ALA A 554 -12.39 -17.86 35.61
N ALA A 555 -13.58 -17.41 36.01
CA ALA A 555 -14.55 -18.19 36.79
C ALA A 555 -15.54 -18.97 35.90
N GLY A 556 -15.40 -18.91 34.58
CA GLY A 556 -16.27 -19.58 33.61
C GLY A 556 -17.60 -18.88 33.37
N ARG A 557 -17.81 -17.66 33.89
CA ARG A 557 -19.04 -16.90 33.65
C ARG A 557 -19.04 -16.37 32.22
N ARG A 558 -20.18 -16.54 31.55
CA ARG A 558 -20.37 -16.17 30.15
C ARG A 558 -21.12 -14.85 30.02
N THR A 559 -20.59 -13.93 29.24
CA THR A 559 -21.24 -12.66 28.90
C THR A 559 -21.42 -12.59 27.38
N LEU A 560 -22.65 -12.40 26.91
CA LEU A 560 -22.92 -12.28 25.47
C LEU A 560 -22.36 -10.95 24.93
N VAL A 561 -21.41 -11.06 24.00
CA VAL A 561 -20.76 -9.94 23.32
C VAL A 561 -21.58 -9.55 22.09
N GLY A 562 -22.06 -10.54 21.33
CA GLY A 562 -22.89 -10.29 20.16
C GLY A 562 -23.31 -11.53 19.39
N THR A 563 -24.07 -11.30 18.33
CA THR A 563 -24.57 -12.32 17.40
C THR A 563 -24.33 -11.87 15.97
N LEU A 564 -23.80 -12.75 15.11
CA LEU A 564 -23.62 -12.49 13.68
C LEU A 564 -24.42 -13.49 12.84
N PRO A 565 -24.94 -13.09 11.67
CA PRO A 565 -25.37 -14.05 10.66
C PRO A 565 -24.15 -14.76 10.05
N ASN A 566 -24.31 -16.05 9.76
CA ASN A 566 -23.26 -16.88 9.19
C ASN A 566 -23.24 -16.81 7.65
N GLY A 567 -24.38 -16.45 7.05
CA GLY A 567 -24.54 -16.24 5.62
C GLY A 567 -25.22 -14.90 5.32
N GLY A 568 -26.04 -14.88 4.28
CA GLY A 568 -26.84 -13.73 3.88
C GLY A 568 -26.21 -12.87 2.77
N LEU A 569 -25.13 -13.33 2.14
CA LEU A 569 -24.58 -12.69 0.95
C LEU A 569 -25.57 -12.84 -0.22
N ARG A 570 -26.04 -11.74 -0.81
CA ARG A 570 -27.07 -11.83 -1.86
C ARG A 570 -26.46 -11.92 -3.26
N ARG A 571 -25.39 -11.16 -3.52
CA ARG A 571 -24.73 -11.07 -4.82
C ARG A 571 -23.21 -10.94 -4.65
N THR A 572 -22.46 -11.94 -5.10
CA THR A 572 -20.99 -11.87 -5.21
C THR A 572 -20.57 -10.92 -6.35
N GLY A 573 -21.23 -11.03 -7.51
CA GLY A 573 -21.02 -10.15 -8.64
C GLY A 573 -19.68 -10.39 -9.35
N VAL A 574 -18.75 -9.42 -9.33
CA VAL A 574 -17.43 -9.53 -9.98
C VAL A 574 -16.34 -10.11 -9.08
N VAL A 575 -16.71 -10.49 -7.86
CA VAL A 575 -15.82 -11.16 -6.91
C VAL A 575 -15.74 -12.65 -7.30
N PRO A 576 -14.53 -13.21 -7.46
CA PRO A 576 -14.36 -14.60 -7.87
C PRO A 576 -14.54 -15.62 -6.72
N ALA A 577 -14.53 -15.17 -5.46
CA ALA A 577 -14.73 -16.02 -4.30
C ALA A 577 -16.21 -16.39 -4.08
N ASP A 578 -16.45 -17.57 -3.51
CA ASP A 578 -17.80 -18.08 -3.22
C ASP A 578 -18.46 -17.41 -2.01
N GLY A 579 -17.68 -16.71 -1.18
CA GLY A 579 -18.17 -16.03 0.01
C GLY A 579 -17.28 -14.85 0.43
N LEU A 580 -17.83 -14.04 1.32
CA LEU A 580 -17.20 -12.82 1.83
C LEU A 580 -16.46 -13.11 3.14
N LEU A 581 -15.15 -13.37 3.04
CA LEU A 581 -14.25 -13.60 4.18
C LEU A 581 -13.70 -12.27 4.71
N ARG A 582 -14.16 -11.78 5.86
CA ARG A 582 -13.61 -10.57 6.51
C ARG A 582 -13.93 -10.48 8.01
N PRO A 583 -13.25 -9.59 8.76
CA PRO A 583 -13.65 -9.24 10.12
C PRO A 583 -15.01 -8.55 10.14
N PHE A 584 -15.90 -8.98 11.05
CA PHE A 584 -17.18 -8.33 11.31
C PHE A 584 -17.24 -7.84 12.77
N PRO A 585 -17.34 -6.52 13.03
CA PRO A 585 -17.34 -6.03 14.41
C PRO A 585 -18.58 -6.48 15.18
N LEU A 586 -18.38 -6.92 16.42
CA LEU A 586 -19.46 -7.14 17.38
C LEU A 586 -19.87 -5.82 18.06
N PRO A 587 -21.13 -5.70 18.54
CA PRO A 587 -21.66 -4.44 19.04
C PRO A 587 -21.17 -4.05 20.44
N ARG A 588 -20.48 -4.95 21.16
CA ARG A 588 -20.00 -4.69 22.52
C ARG A 588 -18.50 -5.03 22.62
N PRO A 589 -17.72 -4.27 23.40
CA PRO A 589 -16.38 -4.67 23.76
C PRO A 589 -16.40 -5.91 24.66
N LEU A 590 -15.28 -6.63 24.69
CA LEU A 590 -14.99 -7.67 25.65
C LEU A 590 -14.88 -7.04 27.05
N PRO A 591 -15.56 -7.61 28.07
CA PRO A 591 -15.38 -7.20 29.45
C PRO A 591 -13.93 -7.41 29.94
N ALA A 592 -13.45 -6.54 30.82
CA ALA A 592 -12.19 -6.74 31.52
C ALA A 592 -12.19 -8.10 32.26
N GLY A 593 -11.04 -8.78 32.25
CA GLY A 593 -10.87 -10.12 32.82
C GLY A 593 -11.39 -11.27 31.94
N THR A 594 -11.85 -11.00 30.72
CA THR A 594 -12.15 -12.06 29.74
C THR A 594 -10.87 -12.82 29.40
N VAL A 595 -10.90 -14.15 29.48
CA VAL A 595 -9.75 -15.03 29.20
C VAL A 595 -9.96 -15.92 27.97
N SER A 596 -11.21 -16.13 27.56
CA SER A 596 -11.54 -16.88 26.35
C SER A 596 -12.84 -16.39 25.72
N VAL A 597 -13.04 -16.76 24.45
CA VAL A 597 -14.28 -16.52 23.70
C VAL A 597 -14.88 -17.86 23.33
N LEU A 598 -16.12 -18.08 23.72
CA LEU A 598 -16.92 -19.23 23.29
C LEU A 598 -17.86 -18.80 22.16
N VAL A 599 -17.80 -19.52 21.05
CA VAL A 599 -18.69 -19.37 19.91
C VAL A 599 -19.62 -20.57 19.87
N ASP A 600 -20.92 -20.34 19.76
CA ASP A 600 -21.92 -21.36 19.44
C ASP A 600 -22.78 -20.91 18.27
N THR A 601 -23.33 -21.86 17.53
CA THR A 601 -24.06 -21.57 16.29
C THR A 601 -25.36 -22.34 16.15
N THR A 602 -26.38 -21.70 15.57
CA THR A 602 -27.65 -22.35 15.20
C THR A 602 -27.65 -22.85 13.75
N GLY A 603 -26.56 -22.64 13.01
CA GLY A 603 -26.43 -23.01 11.60
C GLY A 603 -24.98 -23.19 11.18
N ASP A 604 -24.74 -23.29 9.88
CA ASP A 604 -23.42 -23.57 9.29
C ASP A 604 -22.52 -22.31 9.31
N LEU A 605 -21.50 -22.32 10.18
CA LEU A 605 -20.50 -21.26 10.34
C LEU A 605 -19.15 -21.73 9.81
N ARG A 606 -18.48 -20.85 9.05
CA ARG A 606 -17.04 -20.95 8.76
C ARG A 606 -16.31 -19.81 9.44
N LEU A 607 -15.53 -20.15 10.47
CA LEU A 607 -14.79 -19.20 11.30
C LEU A 607 -13.30 -19.36 11.03
N ASP A 608 -12.67 -18.28 10.56
CA ASP A 608 -11.24 -18.22 10.27
C ASP A 608 -10.45 -17.87 11.53
N ALA A 609 -10.72 -16.69 12.09
CA ALA A 609 -10.01 -16.17 13.24
C ALA A 609 -10.89 -15.23 14.08
N LEU A 610 -10.38 -14.85 15.25
CA LEU A 610 -10.90 -13.76 16.07
C LEU A 610 -9.91 -12.60 16.04
N VAL A 611 -10.35 -11.45 15.53
CA VAL A 611 -9.58 -10.20 15.65
C VAL A 611 -9.94 -9.51 16.95
N LEU A 612 -8.94 -9.25 17.77
CA LEU A 612 -9.02 -8.47 18.99
C LEU A 612 -8.40 -7.09 18.71
N LEU A 613 -9.19 -6.03 18.87
CA LEU A 613 -8.76 -4.65 18.59
C LEU A 613 -8.94 -3.80 19.85
N PRO A 614 -7.86 -3.31 20.48
CA PRO A 614 -7.98 -2.37 21.60
C PRO A 614 -8.80 -1.14 21.19
N VAL A 615 -9.69 -0.68 22.07
CA VAL A 615 -10.50 0.53 21.84
C VAL A 615 -9.60 1.74 21.55
N VAL A 616 -8.47 1.85 22.26
CA VAL A 616 -7.38 2.76 21.91
C VAL A 616 -6.11 1.94 21.64
N SER A 617 -5.75 1.79 20.37
CA SER A 617 -4.48 1.19 19.97
C SER A 617 -3.36 2.22 20.08
N THR A 618 -2.14 1.79 20.40
CA THR A 618 -1.00 2.70 20.62
C THR A 618 0.24 2.27 19.88
N VAL A 619 1.09 3.25 19.54
CA VAL A 619 2.46 3.03 19.08
C VAL A 619 3.38 4.01 19.80
N THR A 620 4.45 3.51 20.38
CA THR A 620 5.54 4.30 20.94
C THR A 620 6.74 4.28 20.00
N TYR A 621 7.22 5.46 19.66
CA TYR A 621 8.40 5.71 18.86
C TYR A 621 9.50 6.26 19.78
N ALA A 622 10.54 5.46 20.02
CA ALA A 622 11.72 5.96 20.70
C ALA A 622 12.43 6.97 19.80
N ARG A 623 13.02 8.02 20.39
CA ARG A 623 13.70 9.08 19.65
C ARG A 623 15.07 9.40 20.23
N GLY A 624 15.99 9.83 19.37
CA GLY A 624 17.33 10.28 19.77
C GLY A 624 17.35 11.45 20.75
N SER A 625 16.26 12.23 20.86
CA SER A 625 16.11 13.31 21.85
C SER A 625 15.85 12.81 23.28
N GLY A 626 15.57 11.51 23.47
CA GLY A 626 15.24 10.91 24.76
C GLY A 626 13.76 11.04 25.17
N THR A 627 12.98 11.95 24.55
CA THR A 627 11.52 12.01 24.75
C THR A 627 10.83 11.22 23.65
N PRO A 628 10.04 10.18 23.94
CA PRO A 628 9.38 9.39 22.90
C PRO A 628 8.24 10.16 22.23
N ALA A 629 7.85 9.75 21.03
CA ALA A 629 6.57 10.10 20.45
C ALA A 629 5.59 8.93 20.62
N VAL A 630 4.31 9.22 20.87
CA VAL A 630 3.28 8.18 20.99
C VAL A 630 2.09 8.55 20.13
N LEU A 631 1.66 7.61 19.30
CA LEU A 631 0.37 7.65 18.59
C LEU A 631 -0.66 6.86 19.39
N TYR A 632 -1.84 7.43 19.57
CA TYR A 632 -3.04 6.78 20.11
C TYR A 632 -4.13 6.84 19.04
N ALA A 633 -4.68 5.69 18.63
CA ALA A 633 -5.73 5.61 17.62
C ALA A 633 -7.01 5.05 18.24
N ASN A 634 -8.12 5.79 18.13
CA ASN A 634 -9.40 5.38 18.67
C ASN A 634 -10.22 4.60 17.63
N ALA A 635 -10.53 3.34 17.95
CA ALA A 635 -11.29 2.44 17.08
C ALA A 635 -12.82 2.58 17.24
N THR A 636 -13.31 3.53 18.03
CA THR A 636 -14.74 3.69 18.34
C THR A 636 -15.29 5.05 17.90
N THR A 637 -16.62 5.14 17.75
CA THR A 637 -17.32 6.40 17.41
C THR A 637 -17.57 7.30 18.61
N ASP A 638 -17.11 6.91 19.79
CA ASP A 638 -17.18 7.69 21.03
C ASP A 638 -15.78 8.09 21.48
N PRO A 639 -15.61 9.19 22.23
CA PRO A 639 -14.33 9.48 22.88
C PRO A 639 -13.92 8.32 23.79
N ALA A 640 -12.66 7.90 23.68
CA ALA A 640 -12.13 6.80 24.47
C ALA A 640 -10.87 7.24 25.22
N SER A 641 -10.54 6.53 26.29
CA SER A 641 -9.39 6.84 27.12
C SER A 641 -8.57 5.59 27.41
N CYS A 642 -7.26 5.73 27.47
CA CYS A 642 -6.35 4.69 27.93
C CYS A 642 -5.27 5.28 28.83
N GLY A 643 -4.52 4.41 29.53
CA GLY A 643 -3.35 4.83 30.28
C GLY A 643 -2.28 5.45 29.37
N ALA A 644 -1.60 6.47 29.85
CA ALA A 644 -0.44 7.03 29.17
C ALA A 644 0.71 6.00 29.12
N VAL A 645 1.08 5.55 27.93
CA VAL A 645 2.17 4.56 27.73
C VAL A 645 3.57 5.17 27.75
N ALA A 646 3.71 6.49 27.63
CA ALA A 646 4.98 7.19 27.76
C ALA A 646 4.79 8.66 28.19
N PRO A 647 5.81 9.33 28.76
CA PRO A 647 5.73 10.75 29.06
C PRO A 647 5.73 11.58 27.77
N GLY A 648 4.90 12.62 27.71
CA GLY A 648 4.86 13.54 26.57
C GLY A 648 3.69 14.50 26.62
N SER A 649 3.65 15.45 25.69
CA SER A 649 2.50 16.34 25.53
C SER A 649 2.13 16.50 24.07
N GLY A 650 0.86 16.81 23.80
CA GLY A 650 0.41 17.00 22.44
C GLY A 650 -1.08 17.27 22.34
N TRP A 651 -1.71 16.74 21.31
CA TRP A 651 -3.11 17.05 21.00
C TRP A 651 -3.87 15.81 20.53
N THR A 652 -5.20 15.91 20.55
CA THR A 652 -6.09 14.96 19.87
C THR A 652 -6.76 15.64 18.67
N TRP A 653 -6.96 14.87 17.60
CA TRP A 653 -7.51 15.29 16.32
C TRP A 653 -8.60 14.35 15.87
N THR A 654 -9.64 14.87 15.20
CA THR A 654 -10.62 14.02 14.50
C THR A 654 -9.96 13.30 13.32
N ALA A 655 -10.63 12.28 12.78
CA ALA A 655 -10.23 11.67 11.50
C ALA A 655 -10.13 12.69 10.34
N GLY A 656 -10.82 13.83 10.41
CA GLY A 656 -10.68 14.91 9.44
C GLY A 656 -9.48 15.84 9.67
N GLY A 657 -8.64 15.58 10.68
CA GLY A 657 -7.48 16.41 11.02
C GLY A 657 -7.80 17.65 11.87
N VAL A 658 -9.02 17.77 12.40
CA VAL A 658 -9.41 18.92 13.22
C VAL A 658 -8.98 18.69 14.66
N ARG A 659 -8.11 19.57 15.19
CA ARG A 659 -7.65 19.56 16.58
C ARG A 659 -8.83 19.77 17.54
N ARG A 660 -8.94 18.96 18.59
CA ARG A 660 -10.02 19.03 19.59
C ARG A 660 -9.58 19.42 20.99
N GLY A 661 -8.37 19.05 21.42
CA GLY A 661 -7.91 19.34 22.78
C GLY A 661 -6.47 18.94 23.02
N ALA A 662 -5.88 19.45 24.10
CA ALA A 662 -4.56 19.05 24.56
C ALA A 662 -4.63 17.66 25.18
N VAL A 663 -3.56 16.90 25.04
CA VAL A 663 -3.35 15.64 25.77
C VAL A 663 -1.96 15.64 26.39
N ALA A 664 -1.82 14.98 27.53
CA ALA A 664 -0.53 14.80 28.19
C ALA A 664 -0.39 13.34 28.62
N GLY A 665 0.71 12.73 28.20
CA GLY A 665 1.20 11.50 28.79
C GLY A 665 1.92 11.84 30.08
N VAL A 666 1.24 11.73 31.20
CA VAL A 666 1.86 11.80 32.54
C VAL A 666 1.98 10.37 33.06
N PRO A 667 3.09 9.95 33.69
CA PRO A 667 3.18 8.62 34.29
C PRO A 667 2.00 8.35 35.22
N GLY A 668 1.27 7.25 34.98
CA GLY A 668 0.05 6.90 35.72
C GLY A 668 -1.20 7.73 35.36
N GLY A 669 -1.09 8.64 34.39
CA GLY A 669 -2.18 9.45 33.87
C GLY A 669 -2.95 8.78 32.73
N THR A 670 -3.98 9.48 32.25
CA THR A 670 -4.90 9.00 31.21
C THR A 670 -4.84 9.91 29.99
N VAL A 671 -4.84 9.32 28.80
CA VAL A 671 -4.95 10.03 27.52
C VAL A 671 -6.34 9.80 26.94
N THR A 672 -7.10 10.88 26.73
CA THR A 672 -8.40 10.83 26.05
C THR A 672 -8.23 11.17 24.57
N VAL A 673 -8.73 10.28 23.72
CA VAL A 673 -8.71 10.40 22.27
C VAL A 673 -10.12 10.66 21.76
N THR A 674 -10.28 11.67 20.91
CA THR A 674 -11.59 11.98 20.32
C THR A 674 -12.15 10.81 19.52
N ALA A 675 -13.48 10.74 19.41
CA ALA A 675 -14.21 9.76 18.61
C ALA A 675 -13.61 9.57 17.20
N GLY A 676 -13.27 8.32 16.90
CA GLY A 676 -12.73 7.84 15.61
C GLY A 676 -11.47 8.53 15.12
N GLY A 677 -10.85 9.36 15.97
CA GLY A 677 -9.67 10.13 15.63
C GLY A 677 -8.42 9.54 16.25
N PHE A 678 -7.42 10.39 16.38
CA PHE A 678 -6.13 10.02 16.94
C PHE A 678 -5.61 11.10 17.89
N ALA A 679 -4.65 10.73 18.71
CA ALA A 679 -3.87 11.66 19.51
C ALA A 679 -2.38 11.33 19.35
N VAL A 680 -1.55 12.35 19.51
CA VAL A 680 -0.11 12.23 19.39
C VAL A 680 0.50 13.07 20.49
N THR A 681 1.40 12.46 21.25
CA THR A 681 2.25 13.12 22.24
C THR A 681 3.70 13.00 21.82
N THR A 682 4.51 14.02 22.06
CA THR A 682 5.94 14.06 21.73
C THR A 682 6.75 14.72 22.82
#